data_AF-A0AAN5D008-F1
#
_entry.id   AF-A0AAN5D008-F1
#
_cell.length_a   1.000
_cell.length_b   1.000
_cell.length_c   1.000
_cell.angle_alpha   90.00
_cell.angle_beta   90.00
_cell.angle_gamma   90.00
#
_symmetry.space_group_name_H-M   'P 1'
#
loop_
_entity.id
_entity.type
_entity.pdbx_description
1 polymer ?
#
loop_
_entity_poly.entity_id
_entity_poly.type
_entity_poly.pdbx_seq_one_letter_code
_entity_poly.pdbx_strand_id
1 'polypeptide(L)'
;MSTVPGILDLTSPQFDVDAYVSKLLKEKNLDALVAEEENMVNCVRRLDSDVHQIVYENYNKFLTATSSVRKIEKEFKHLDSEMQSLGDSMSSISRLVKELSPVIDGKKGQASTLARSYRTVHAVQFVSELPATLQSLLDEHDYSALVRLSLKARASFSPYVDVPNVAAVLQKVDVIVAAAEKELRARVGASASSVEAAGEAISLLAQLGVPEEQLRDSLIEAAEATLRRDLSSLSSSPADVLELVDEACSSFLPDLALCASLYRSHFPSTKEAMLARLRPLLDQLNERIRQALLTVVPHDTALTVRSLDRYYSKCSALSTHLPELDNVAACCSLVNEISSREVRLCRETIRTEFSSTISSIRESLLVDSRASLPPLIASLLAAALLQMKTALAHLLLFTASDVAFSSSSQSSSSFRAPFARLVYQEVLVGANKDACSLCLSTCSSHASSQPALALILALAAHEWTTKYGQLEVLCREQFSIGGDDAREMSKEDEISSLWRSAAHQMLSQYVQQTAVTIGDPWCNALSVVNTPTQPRGVSLATKRLREEMRILADTVASVFGEETRKETRQQRGRGVTMPSETLKESLWSERVDLHATVHFKKSSMLVAIAKGVLKSGVEGVRMNTLGSHAMQQIQVDVAYLQDSFSYLIGEDSLLTSLFDAILSSSLRRCTNPQLMHPNVVTSLMAEDENDK
;
A
#
# COMPACT_ATOMS: atom_id res chain seq x y z
N MET A 1 -15.45 59.25 -9.42
CA MET A 1 -14.27 59.58 -10.24
C MET A 1 -13.72 58.26 -10.78
N SER A 2 -13.78 58.09 -12.10
CA SER A 2 -13.44 56.86 -12.81
C SER A 2 -11.93 56.65 -12.78
N THR A 3 -11.48 55.55 -12.17
CA THR A 3 -10.09 55.10 -12.19
C THR A 3 -9.77 54.61 -13.60
N VAL A 4 -8.96 55.36 -14.35
CA VAL A 4 -8.40 54.92 -15.62
C VAL A 4 -7.49 53.71 -15.32
N PRO A 5 -7.80 52.50 -15.84
CA PRO A 5 -7.15 51.25 -15.41
C PRO A 5 -5.68 51.09 -15.85
N GLY A 6 -5.08 52.10 -16.50
CA GLY A 6 -3.70 52.04 -17.03
C GLY A 6 -2.62 52.76 -16.23
N ILE A 7 -2.98 53.51 -15.17
CA ILE A 7 -2.02 54.34 -14.40
C ILE A 7 -1.20 53.49 -13.40
N LEU A 8 -1.76 52.36 -12.95
CA LEU A 8 -1.20 51.49 -11.92
C LEU A 8 -0.56 50.20 -12.47
N ASP A 9 -0.59 50.01 -13.79
CA ASP A 9 -0.05 48.82 -14.45
C ASP A 9 1.42 49.06 -14.85
N LEU A 10 2.33 48.25 -14.30
CA LEU A 10 3.77 48.30 -14.56
C LEU A 10 4.14 48.12 -16.04
N THR A 11 3.27 47.51 -16.84
CA THR A 11 3.49 47.24 -18.27
C THR A 11 2.85 48.28 -19.20
N SER A 12 2.10 49.22 -18.63
CA SER A 12 1.40 50.26 -19.38
C SER A 12 2.34 51.43 -19.71
N PRO A 13 2.28 51.99 -20.93
CA PRO A 13 3.02 53.21 -21.27
C PRO A 13 2.52 54.47 -20.53
N GLN A 14 1.39 54.38 -19.82
CA GLN A 14 0.78 55.45 -19.02
C GLN A 14 1.02 55.26 -17.51
N PHE A 15 2.00 54.41 -17.14
CA PHE A 15 2.36 54.12 -15.76
C PHE A 15 2.82 55.37 -15.00
N ASP A 16 2.23 55.63 -13.84
CA ASP A 16 2.63 56.71 -12.93
C ASP A 16 3.32 56.13 -11.70
N VAL A 17 4.62 56.38 -11.60
CA VAL A 17 5.50 55.90 -10.53
C VAL A 17 5.02 56.39 -9.17
N ASP A 18 4.66 57.66 -9.07
CA ASP A 18 4.30 58.27 -7.78
C ASP A 18 2.95 57.73 -7.30
N ALA A 19 2.00 57.53 -8.20
CA ALA A 19 0.71 56.93 -7.87
C ALA A 19 0.83 55.45 -7.48
N TYR A 20 1.70 54.68 -8.15
CA TYR A 20 1.95 53.27 -7.85
C TYR A 20 2.65 53.07 -6.50
N VAL A 21 3.71 53.83 -6.23
CA VAL A 21 4.44 53.81 -4.95
C VAL A 21 3.53 54.27 -3.81
N SER A 22 2.74 55.32 -4.03
CA SER A 22 1.77 55.81 -3.04
C SER A 22 0.71 54.77 -2.70
N LYS A 23 0.29 53.94 -3.66
CA LYS A 23 -0.60 52.81 -3.43
C LYS A 23 0.11 51.70 -2.66
N LEU A 24 1.33 51.35 -3.05
CA LEU A 24 2.12 50.29 -2.41
C LEU A 24 2.38 50.58 -0.93
N LEU A 25 2.73 51.83 -0.61
CA LEU A 25 2.98 52.30 0.76
C LEU A 25 1.71 52.34 1.63
N LYS A 26 0.52 52.46 1.02
CA LYS A 26 -0.76 52.45 1.74
C LYS A 26 -1.30 51.04 1.99
N GLU A 27 -1.03 50.10 1.09
CA GLU A 27 -1.63 48.76 1.10
C GLU A 27 -0.72 47.66 1.68
N LYS A 28 0.61 47.84 1.67
CA LYS A 28 1.56 46.79 2.09
C LYS A 28 2.32 47.15 3.37
N ASN A 29 2.53 46.14 4.23
CA ASN A 29 3.39 46.23 5.41
C ASN A 29 4.87 46.17 5.01
N LEU A 30 5.78 46.57 5.92
CA LEU A 30 7.21 46.68 5.65
C LEU A 30 7.83 45.41 5.04
N ASP A 31 7.54 44.24 5.60
CA ASP A 31 8.06 42.95 5.09
C ASP A 31 7.55 42.63 3.67
N ALA A 32 6.29 43.00 3.38
CA ALA A 32 5.70 42.85 2.05
C ALA A 32 6.27 43.88 1.05
N LEU A 33 6.75 45.03 1.52
CA LEU A 33 7.42 46.04 0.70
C LEU A 33 8.84 45.59 0.32
N VAL A 34 9.57 44.98 1.26
CA VAL A 34 10.90 44.40 1.03
C VAL A 34 10.81 43.24 0.04
N ALA A 35 9.82 42.34 0.22
CA ALA A 35 9.59 41.26 -0.74
C ALA A 35 9.25 41.77 -2.15
N GLU A 36 8.50 42.87 -2.27
CA GLU A 36 8.22 43.48 -3.57
C GLU A 36 9.47 44.10 -4.21
N GLU A 37 10.35 44.71 -3.40
CA GLU A 37 11.62 45.27 -3.86
C GLU A 37 12.56 44.17 -4.38
N GLU A 38 12.72 43.08 -3.63
CA GLU A 38 13.51 41.93 -4.07
C GLU A 38 12.97 41.32 -5.37
N ASN A 39 11.64 41.18 -5.49
CA ASN A 39 11.01 40.71 -6.72
C ASN A 39 11.27 41.65 -7.90
N MET A 40 11.18 42.96 -7.68
CA MET A 40 11.42 43.96 -8.73
C MET A 40 12.89 43.95 -9.17
N VAL A 41 13.84 43.82 -8.24
CA VAL A 41 15.28 43.67 -8.54
C VAL A 41 15.54 42.41 -9.36
N ASN A 42 14.91 41.28 -9.01
CA ASN A 42 15.02 40.04 -9.77
C ASN A 42 14.41 40.17 -11.18
N CYS A 43 13.28 40.86 -11.32
CA CYS A 43 12.68 41.16 -12.62
C CYS A 43 13.58 42.03 -13.49
N VAL A 44 14.24 43.05 -12.92
CA VAL A 44 15.21 43.89 -13.65
C VAL A 44 16.39 43.06 -14.15
N ARG A 45 16.96 42.20 -13.31
CA ARG A 45 18.08 41.32 -13.71
C ARG A 45 17.68 40.34 -14.82
N ARG A 46 16.48 39.77 -14.73
CA ARG A 46 15.96 38.86 -15.76
C ARG A 46 15.73 39.58 -17.09
N LEU A 47 15.06 40.74 -17.05
CA LEU A 47 14.82 41.54 -18.25
C LEU A 47 16.12 42.00 -18.90
N ASP A 48 17.14 42.36 -18.13
CA ASP A 48 18.44 42.73 -18.67
C ASP A 48 19.12 41.54 -19.38
N SER A 49 19.06 40.34 -18.79
CA SER A 49 19.53 39.11 -19.43
C SER A 49 18.77 38.81 -20.73
N ASP A 50 17.45 38.97 -20.73
CA ASP A 50 16.59 38.76 -21.90
C ASP A 50 16.91 39.77 -23.02
N VAL A 51 17.14 41.04 -22.67
CA VAL A 51 17.57 42.08 -23.62
C VAL A 51 18.91 41.72 -24.24
N HIS A 52 19.89 41.31 -23.43
CA HIS A 52 21.18 40.87 -23.94
C HIS A 52 21.04 39.68 -24.89
N GLN A 53 20.24 38.67 -24.52
CA GLN A 53 19.98 37.51 -25.36
C GLN A 53 19.32 37.90 -26.69
N ILE A 54 18.32 38.78 -26.67
CA ILE A 54 17.64 39.25 -27.89
C ILE A 54 18.60 40.05 -28.77
N VAL A 55 19.45 40.90 -28.19
CA VAL A 55 20.46 41.66 -28.95
C VAL A 55 21.46 40.71 -29.60
N TYR A 56 21.98 39.71 -28.86
CA TYR A 56 22.88 38.70 -29.42
C TYR A 56 22.22 37.88 -30.53
N GLU A 57 20.99 37.42 -30.32
CA GLU A 57 20.23 36.70 -31.34
C GLU A 57 19.98 37.56 -32.58
N ASN A 58 19.58 38.82 -32.41
CA ASN A 58 19.34 39.72 -33.53
C ASN A 58 20.63 40.03 -34.27
N TYR A 59 21.74 40.27 -33.57
CA TYR A 59 23.03 40.52 -34.20
C TYR A 59 23.51 39.28 -34.98
N ASN A 60 23.33 38.09 -34.42
CA ASN A 60 23.67 36.83 -35.10
C ASN A 60 22.76 36.60 -36.32
N LYS A 61 21.44 36.81 -36.20
CA LYS A 61 20.49 36.75 -37.32
C LYS A 61 20.87 37.75 -38.42
N PHE A 62 21.26 38.99 -38.08
CA PHE A 62 21.75 39.98 -39.03
C PHE A 62 23.07 39.57 -39.71
N LEU A 63 24.03 39.05 -38.95
CA LEU A 63 25.32 38.60 -39.49
C LEU A 63 25.10 37.44 -40.47
N THR A 64 24.23 36.50 -40.08
CA THR A 64 23.86 35.34 -40.89
C THR A 64 23.11 35.79 -42.15
N ALA A 65 22.10 36.66 -42.03
CA ALA A 65 21.38 37.22 -43.16
C ALA A 65 22.31 37.98 -44.12
N THR A 66 23.25 38.78 -43.60
CA THR A 66 24.23 39.50 -44.41
C THR A 66 25.18 38.55 -45.14
N SER A 67 25.62 37.47 -44.49
CA SER A 67 26.45 36.44 -45.11
C SER A 67 25.71 35.66 -46.20
N SER A 68 24.42 35.37 -45.98
CA SER A 68 23.53 34.74 -46.96
C SER A 68 23.31 35.65 -48.16
N VAL A 69 23.08 36.96 -47.95
CA VAL A 69 22.96 37.93 -49.05
C VAL A 69 24.24 37.99 -49.89
N ARG A 70 25.43 37.96 -49.27
CA ARG A 70 26.70 37.89 -50.02
C ARG A 70 26.88 36.58 -50.79
N LYS A 71 26.45 35.44 -50.23
CA LYS A 71 26.43 34.16 -50.95
C LYS A 71 25.49 34.20 -52.15
N ILE A 72 24.27 34.71 -51.95
CA ILE A 72 23.28 34.90 -53.02
C ILE A 72 23.84 35.79 -54.12
N GLU A 73 24.51 36.90 -53.78
CA GLU A 73 25.13 37.79 -54.78
C GLU A 73 26.22 37.08 -55.59
N LYS A 74 27.04 36.23 -54.93
CA LYS A 74 28.08 35.45 -55.60
C LYS A 74 27.50 34.37 -56.51
N GLU A 75 26.48 33.66 -56.04
CA GLU A 75 25.76 32.66 -56.83
C GLU A 75 25.05 33.30 -58.01
N PHE A 76 24.45 34.48 -57.85
CA PHE A 76 23.78 35.18 -58.94
C PHE A 76 24.76 35.60 -60.04
N LYS A 77 25.97 36.08 -59.68
CA LYS A 77 27.03 36.37 -60.66
C LYS A 77 27.50 35.11 -61.41
N HIS A 78 27.55 33.97 -60.73
CA HIS A 78 27.85 32.69 -61.38
C HIS A 78 26.73 32.26 -62.34
N LEU A 79 25.48 32.37 -61.89
CA LEU A 79 24.28 32.03 -62.66
C LEU A 79 24.14 32.90 -63.91
N ASP A 80 24.46 34.19 -63.82
CA ASP A 80 24.45 35.11 -64.98
C ASP A 80 25.52 34.73 -66.02
N SER A 81 26.69 34.27 -65.57
CA SER A 81 27.74 33.76 -66.45
C SER A 81 27.37 32.43 -67.12
N GLU A 82 26.72 31.52 -66.38
CA GLU A 82 26.20 30.27 -66.92
C GLU A 82 25.03 30.52 -67.89
N MET A 83 24.19 31.53 -67.62
CA MET A 83 23.07 31.90 -68.49
C MET A 83 23.56 32.49 -69.82
N GLN A 84 24.66 33.26 -69.80
CA GLN A 84 25.32 33.71 -71.03
C GLN A 84 25.96 32.55 -71.81
N SER A 85 26.68 31.66 -71.13
CA SER A 85 27.22 30.43 -71.73
C SER A 85 26.11 29.53 -72.32
N LEU A 86 24.98 29.44 -71.64
CA LEU A 86 23.81 28.71 -72.11
C LEU A 86 23.17 29.41 -73.32
N GLY A 87 23.09 30.74 -73.33
CA GLY A 87 22.64 31.51 -74.51
C GLY A 87 23.52 31.27 -75.73
N ASP A 88 24.84 31.26 -75.55
CA ASP A 88 25.82 30.95 -76.60
C ASP A 88 25.70 29.49 -77.06
N SER A 89 25.51 28.57 -76.12
CA SER A 89 25.25 27.16 -76.41
C SER A 89 23.93 26.97 -77.15
N MET A 90 22.85 27.67 -76.76
CA MET A 90 21.52 27.57 -77.37
C MET A 90 21.48 28.19 -78.77
N SER A 91 22.26 29.25 -79.01
CA SER A 91 22.45 29.82 -80.34
C SER A 91 23.26 28.87 -81.24
N SER A 92 24.30 28.23 -80.68
CA SER A 92 25.10 27.21 -81.37
C SER A 92 24.26 25.97 -81.69
N ILE A 93 23.44 25.52 -80.74
CA ILE A 93 22.47 24.43 -80.93
C ILE A 93 21.44 24.82 -81.97
N SER A 94 20.88 26.03 -81.93
CA SER A 94 19.91 26.48 -82.95
C SER A 94 20.53 26.50 -84.35
N ARG A 95 21.80 26.90 -84.48
CA ARG A 95 22.54 26.84 -85.74
C ARG A 95 22.73 25.39 -86.21
N LEU A 96 23.22 24.53 -85.32
CA LEU A 96 23.44 23.11 -85.61
C LEU A 96 22.12 22.39 -85.93
N VAL A 97 21.01 22.72 -85.26
CA VAL A 97 19.68 22.17 -85.53
C VAL A 97 19.18 22.62 -86.91
N LYS A 98 19.44 23.87 -87.30
CA LYS A 98 19.10 24.38 -88.65
C LYS A 98 19.90 23.67 -89.75
N GLU A 99 21.15 23.28 -89.46
CA GLU A 99 22.01 22.49 -90.35
C GLU A 99 21.67 20.98 -90.34
N LEU A 100 21.27 20.41 -89.19
CA LEU A 100 20.95 18.98 -89.06
C LEU A 100 19.53 18.61 -89.48
N SER A 101 18.56 19.52 -89.40
CA SER A 101 17.15 19.25 -89.73
C SER A 101 16.96 18.57 -91.10
N PRO A 102 17.60 19.01 -92.22
CA PRO A 102 17.46 18.32 -93.50
C PRO A 102 18.13 16.93 -93.55
N VAL A 103 19.15 16.69 -92.72
CA VAL A 103 19.82 15.37 -92.61
C VAL A 103 18.98 14.40 -91.76
N ILE A 104 18.33 14.91 -90.71
CA ILE A 104 17.44 14.13 -89.84
C ILE A 104 16.18 13.73 -90.59
N ASP A 105 15.54 14.62 -91.37
CA ASP A 105 14.33 14.26 -92.14
C ASP A 105 14.59 13.13 -93.15
N GLY A 106 15.78 13.09 -93.75
CA GLY A 106 16.22 11.98 -94.60
C GLY A 106 16.46 10.66 -93.84
N LYS A 107 17.03 10.72 -92.63
CA LYS A 107 17.27 9.53 -91.79
C LYS A 107 16.03 9.05 -91.03
N LYS A 108 15.03 9.90 -90.78
CA LYS A 108 13.79 9.57 -90.06
C LYS A 108 12.93 8.57 -90.83
N GLY A 109 12.92 8.64 -92.16
CA GLY A 109 12.25 7.66 -93.03
C GLY A 109 12.88 6.27 -93.03
N GLN A 110 14.20 6.17 -92.81
CA GLN A 110 14.92 4.89 -92.67
C GLN A 110 14.90 4.37 -91.22
N ALA A 111 14.88 5.27 -90.23
CA ALA A 111 14.75 4.91 -88.83
C ALA A 111 13.34 4.43 -88.46
N SER A 112 12.27 4.90 -89.12
CA SER A 112 10.90 4.44 -88.82
C SER A 112 10.62 3.01 -89.29
N THR A 113 11.23 2.57 -90.39
CA THR A 113 11.12 1.20 -90.89
C THR A 113 11.96 0.24 -90.05
N LEU A 114 13.18 0.65 -89.67
CA LEU A 114 14.06 -0.12 -88.79
C LEU A 114 13.53 -0.19 -87.34
N ALA A 115 12.92 0.88 -86.82
CA ALA A 115 12.27 0.90 -85.50
C ALA A 115 11.06 -0.05 -85.43
N ARG A 116 10.37 -0.30 -86.55
CA ARG A 116 9.24 -1.25 -86.59
C ARG A 116 9.73 -2.69 -86.46
N SER A 117 10.81 -3.07 -87.14
CA SER A 117 11.43 -4.39 -86.99
C SER A 117 12.13 -4.56 -85.63
N TYR A 118 12.74 -3.50 -85.10
CA TYR A 118 13.36 -3.53 -83.77
C TYR A 118 12.30 -3.68 -82.67
N ARG A 119 11.14 -3.02 -82.76
CA ARG A 119 10.03 -3.16 -81.79
C ARG A 119 9.47 -4.59 -81.75
N THR A 120 9.32 -5.26 -82.88
CA THR A 120 8.80 -6.63 -82.91
C THR A 120 9.82 -7.63 -82.37
N VAL A 121 11.11 -7.45 -82.68
CA VAL A 121 12.17 -8.32 -82.14
C VAL A 121 12.35 -8.08 -80.64
N HIS A 122 12.36 -6.82 -80.19
CA HIS A 122 12.50 -6.46 -78.78
C HIS A 122 11.26 -6.87 -77.95
N ALA A 123 10.06 -6.90 -78.55
CA ALA A 123 8.88 -7.43 -77.89
C ALA A 123 8.95 -8.96 -77.71
N VAL A 124 9.45 -9.69 -78.70
CA VAL A 124 9.66 -11.16 -78.58
C VAL A 124 10.79 -11.49 -77.61
N GLN A 125 11.87 -10.70 -77.63
CA GLN A 125 12.98 -10.81 -76.69
C GLN A 125 12.55 -10.52 -75.25
N PHE A 126 11.72 -9.48 -75.05
CA PHE A 126 11.10 -9.18 -73.77
C PHE A 126 10.21 -10.33 -73.26
N VAL A 127 9.44 -10.99 -74.12
CA VAL A 127 8.63 -12.18 -73.75
C VAL A 127 9.50 -13.34 -73.27
N SER A 128 10.67 -13.56 -73.89
CA SER A 128 11.58 -14.64 -73.48
C SER A 128 12.43 -14.32 -72.25
N GLU A 129 12.80 -13.05 -72.06
CA GLU A 129 13.64 -12.59 -70.95
C GLU A 129 12.84 -12.31 -69.67
N LEU A 130 11.52 -12.10 -69.79
CA LEU A 130 10.63 -11.77 -68.67
C LEU A 130 10.75 -12.75 -67.48
N PRO A 131 10.73 -14.09 -67.66
CA PRO A 131 10.88 -15.01 -66.53
C PRO A 131 12.25 -14.90 -65.85
N ALA A 132 13.32 -14.64 -66.60
CA ALA A 132 14.66 -14.46 -66.05
C ALA A 132 14.77 -13.15 -65.25
N THR A 133 14.16 -12.07 -65.75
CA THR A 133 14.10 -10.78 -65.02
C THR A 133 13.21 -10.85 -63.77
N LEU A 134 12.13 -11.64 -63.80
CA LEU A 134 11.29 -11.86 -62.61
C LEU A 134 11.99 -12.74 -61.59
N GLN A 135 12.78 -13.73 -62.03
CA GLN A 135 13.59 -14.54 -61.14
C GLN A 135 14.70 -13.72 -60.48
N SER A 136 15.40 -12.83 -61.21
CA SER A 136 16.41 -11.95 -60.61
C SER A 136 15.79 -10.96 -59.62
N LEU A 137 14.59 -10.42 -59.91
CA LEU A 137 13.88 -9.55 -58.98
C LEU A 137 13.41 -10.29 -57.72
N LEU A 138 13.14 -11.59 -57.80
CA LEU A 138 12.84 -12.43 -56.65
C LEU A 138 14.10 -12.61 -55.78
N ASP A 139 15.25 -12.86 -56.41
CA ASP A 139 16.54 -13.01 -55.74
C ASP A 139 17.03 -11.68 -55.11
N GLU A 140 16.69 -10.54 -55.72
CA GLU A 140 16.98 -9.19 -55.22
C GLU A 140 15.99 -8.69 -54.15
N HIS A 141 14.95 -9.47 -53.83
CA HIS A 141 13.91 -9.14 -52.84
C HIS A 141 13.06 -7.89 -53.14
N ASP A 142 12.99 -7.42 -54.39
CA ASP A 142 12.09 -6.33 -54.79
C ASP A 142 10.72 -6.88 -55.24
N TYR A 143 9.90 -7.25 -54.26
CA TYR A 143 8.57 -7.78 -54.48
C TYR A 143 7.61 -6.75 -55.12
N SER A 144 7.87 -5.45 -54.93
CA SER A 144 7.03 -4.38 -55.44
C SER A 144 7.11 -4.27 -56.97
N ALA A 145 8.34 -4.30 -57.49
CA ALA A 145 8.60 -4.32 -58.93
C ALA A 145 8.17 -5.65 -59.54
N LEU A 146 8.41 -6.77 -58.85
CA LEU A 146 8.02 -8.11 -59.28
C LEU A 146 6.50 -8.24 -59.47
N VAL A 147 5.70 -7.82 -58.48
CA VAL A 147 4.22 -7.88 -58.55
C VAL A 147 3.66 -6.92 -59.59
N ARG A 148 4.21 -5.70 -59.70
CA ARG A 148 3.78 -4.75 -60.74
C ARG A 148 4.11 -5.22 -62.15
N LEU A 149 5.30 -5.79 -62.35
CA LEU A 149 5.74 -6.30 -63.65
C LEU A 149 4.95 -7.55 -64.03
N SER A 150 4.65 -8.45 -63.09
CA SER A 150 3.85 -9.65 -63.33
C SER A 150 2.38 -9.32 -63.66
N LEU A 151 1.76 -8.35 -62.97
CA LEU A 151 0.40 -7.88 -63.29
C LEU A 151 0.32 -7.19 -64.65
N LYS A 152 1.30 -6.32 -64.97
CA LYS A 152 1.39 -5.67 -66.28
C LYS A 152 1.64 -6.67 -67.41
N ALA A 153 2.50 -7.65 -67.18
CA ALA A 153 2.74 -8.75 -68.12
C ALA A 153 1.44 -9.54 -68.34
N ARG A 154 0.74 -9.93 -67.27
CA ARG A 154 -0.52 -10.68 -67.35
C ARG A 154 -1.62 -9.92 -68.11
N ALA A 155 -1.76 -8.62 -67.86
CA ALA A 155 -2.68 -7.76 -68.60
C ALA A 155 -2.31 -7.62 -70.09
N SER A 156 -1.01 -7.59 -70.40
CA SER A 156 -0.50 -7.45 -71.77
C SER A 156 -0.56 -8.75 -72.57
N PHE A 157 -0.50 -9.91 -71.91
CA PHE A 157 -0.56 -11.24 -72.52
C PHE A 157 -1.95 -11.89 -72.51
N SER A 158 -2.90 -11.33 -71.77
CA SER A 158 -4.33 -11.71 -71.76
C SER A 158 -4.96 -11.90 -73.16
N PRO A 159 -4.68 -11.08 -74.19
CA PRO A 159 -5.24 -11.27 -75.53
C PRO A 159 -4.49 -12.30 -76.40
N TYR A 160 -3.38 -12.88 -75.93
CA TYR A 160 -2.50 -13.79 -76.70
C TYR A 160 -2.36 -15.18 -76.06
N VAL A 161 -3.33 -15.57 -75.23
CA VAL A 161 -3.35 -16.85 -74.48
C VAL A 161 -3.30 -18.07 -75.40
N ASP A 162 -3.78 -17.96 -76.64
CA ASP A 162 -3.85 -19.06 -77.61
C ASP A 162 -2.48 -19.47 -78.20
N VAL A 163 -1.41 -18.72 -77.94
CA VAL A 163 -0.06 -19.03 -78.45
C VAL A 163 0.71 -19.89 -77.43
N PRO A 164 1.15 -21.11 -77.78
CA PRO A 164 1.74 -22.06 -76.83
C PRO A 164 3.03 -21.57 -76.15
N ASN A 165 3.85 -20.77 -76.84
CA ASN A 165 5.05 -20.16 -76.24
C ASN A 165 4.71 -19.09 -75.19
N VAL A 166 3.63 -18.34 -75.39
CA VAL A 166 3.16 -17.32 -74.43
C VAL A 166 2.50 -17.99 -73.23
N ALA A 167 1.74 -19.07 -73.45
CA ALA A 167 1.18 -19.89 -72.38
C ALA A 167 2.27 -20.55 -71.50
N ALA A 168 3.34 -21.09 -72.11
CA ALA A 168 4.46 -21.67 -71.37
C ALA A 168 5.27 -20.62 -70.58
N VAL A 169 5.40 -19.40 -71.11
CA VAL A 169 6.03 -18.28 -70.39
C VAL A 169 5.14 -17.81 -69.24
N LEU A 170 3.83 -17.68 -69.44
CA LEU A 170 2.88 -17.35 -68.37
C LEU A 170 2.89 -18.40 -67.26
N GLN A 171 2.96 -19.68 -67.59
CA GLN A 171 3.05 -20.76 -66.58
C GLN A 171 4.34 -20.65 -65.75
N LYS A 172 5.48 -20.28 -66.36
CA LYS A 172 6.71 -20.02 -65.61
C LYS A 172 6.60 -18.77 -64.73
N VAL A 173 5.96 -17.72 -65.22
CA VAL A 173 5.67 -16.52 -64.43
C VAL A 173 4.75 -16.86 -63.24
N ASP A 174 3.75 -17.72 -63.43
CA ASP A 174 2.85 -18.16 -62.36
C ASP A 174 3.59 -18.95 -61.26
N VAL A 175 4.57 -19.79 -61.63
CA VAL A 175 5.43 -20.49 -60.67
C VAL A 175 6.29 -19.50 -59.86
N ILE A 176 6.86 -18.49 -60.52
CA ILE A 176 7.68 -17.45 -59.85
C ILE A 176 6.81 -16.58 -58.94
N VAL A 177 5.61 -16.21 -59.39
CA VAL A 177 4.63 -15.47 -58.58
C VAL A 177 4.16 -16.29 -57.39
N ALA A 178 3.91 -17.60 -57.55
CA ALA A 178 3.56 -18.47 -56.43
C ALA A 178 4.71 -18.65 -55.42
N ALA A 179 5.97 -18.66 -55.88
CA ALA A 179 7.14 -18.66 -55.02
C ALA A 179 7.26 -17.33 -54.25
N ALA A 180 7.08 -16.19 -54.94
CA ALA A 180 7.06 -14.86 -54.33
C ALA A 180 5.90 -14.72 -53.31
N GLU A 181 4.73 -15.26 -53.61
CA GLU A 181 3.57 -15.29 -52.72
C GLU A 181 3.83 -16.12 -51.46
N LYS A 182 4.54 -17.26 -51.59
CA LYS A 182 4.97 -18.08 -50.46
C LYS A 182 6.01 -17.36 -49.59
N GLU A 183 6.95 -16.65 -50.19
CA GLU A 183 7.98 -15.90 -49.47
C GLU A 183 7.40 -14.64 -48.81
N LEU A 184 6.47 -13.95 -49.46
CA LEU A 184 5.71 -12.84 -48.88
C LEU A 184 4.85 -13.31 -47.69
N ARG A 185 4.20 -14.47 -47.78
CA ARG A 185 3.50 -15.08 -46.61
C ARG A 185 4.46 -15.41 -45.47
N ALA A 186 5.64 -15.94 -45.77
CA ALA A 186 6.66 -16.20 -44.76
C ALA A 186 7.17 -14.90 -44.10
N ARG A 187 7.29 -13.81 -44.87
CA ARG A 187 7.66 -12.48 -44.35
C ARG A 187 6.57 -11.85 -43.49
N VAL A 188 5.29 -12.02 -43.84
CA VAL A 188 4.17 -11.63 -42.96
C VAL A 188 4.22 -12.43 -41.65
N GLY A 189 4.60 -13.72 -41.72
CA GLY A 189 4.79 -14.56 -40.52
C GLY A 189 6.00 -14.22 -39.66
N ALA A 190 7.08 -13.68 -40.27
CA ALA A 190 8.36 -13.42 -39.60
C ALA A 190 8.55 -11.96 -39.16
N SER A 191 7.69 -11.03 -39.58
CA SER A 191 7.84 -9.60 -39.30
C SER A 191 7.26 -9.22 -37.94
N ALA A 192 7.98 -9.62 -36.90
CA ALA A 192 7.95 -8.98 -35.58
C ALA A 192 8.78 -7.66 -35.55
N SER A 193 9.29 -7.18 -36.69
CA SER A 193 10.29 -6.11 -36.75
C SER A 193 9.84 -4.79 -37.40
N SER A 194 8.76 -4.75 -38.18
CA SER A 194 8.26 -3.49 -38.78
C SER A 194 6.82 -3.59 -39.30
N VAL A 195 5.97 -2.66 -38.86
CA VAL A 195 4.58 -2.44 -39.32
C VAL A 195 4.54 -2.09 -40.80
N GLU A 196 5.53 -1.36 -41.28
CA GLU A 196 5.60 -0.90 -42.67
C GLU A 196 5.90 -2.07 -43.61
N ALA A 197 6.85 -2.93 -43.26
CA ALA A 197 7.19 -4.11 -44.06
C ALA A 197 6.05 -5.14 -44.09
N ALA A 198 5.35 -5.33 -42.97
CA ALA A 198 4.18 -6.19 -42.90
C ALA A 198 3.01 -5.59 -43.71
N GLY A 199 2.74 -4.29 -43.58
CA GLY A 199 1.70 -3.58 -44.33
C GLY A 199 1.96 -3.56 -45.84
N GLU A 200 3.21 -3.36 -46.25
CA GLU A 200 3.65 -3.47 -47.65
C GLU A 200 3.45 -4.88 -48.18
N ALA A 201 3.88 -5.91 -47.45
CA ALA A 201 3.69 -7.30 -47.86
C ALA A 201 2.20 -7.68 -47.98
N ILE A 202 1.35 -7.21 -47.06
CA ILE A 202 -0.11 -7.41 -47.14
C ILE A 202 -0.70 -6.68 -48.34
N SER A 203 -0.25 -5.45 -48.62
CA SER A 203 -0.71 -4.69 -49.79
C SER A 203 -0.31 -5.35 -51.12
N LEU A 204 0.89 -5.94 -51.19
CA LEU A 204 1.38 -6.66 -52.37
C LEU A 204 0.63 -7.98 -52.56
N LEU A 205 0.32 -8.69 -51.47
CA LEU A 205 -0.50 -9.91 -51.51
C LEU A 205 -1.95 -9.63 -51.91
N ALA A 206 -2.52 -8.49 -51.49
CA ALA A 206 -3.83 -8.03 -51.95
C ALA A 206 -3.82 -7.70 -53.45
N GLN A 207 -2.75 -7.07 -53.97
CA GLN A 207 -2.58 -6.80 -55.40
C GLN A 207 -2.43 -8.09 -56.23
N LEU A 208 -1.91 -9.17 -55.65
CA LEU A 208 -1.81 -10.49 -56.29
C LEU A 208 -3.16 -11.23 -56.39
N GLY A 209 -4.23 -10.70 -55.77
CA GLY A 209 -5.58 -11.27 -55.86
C GLY A 209 -5.84 -12.41 -54.87
N VAL A 210 -5.04 -12.53 -53.80
CA VAL A 210 -5.33 -13.46 -52.70
C VAL A 210 -6.60 -12.98 -51.98
N PRO A 211 -7.59 -13.86 -51.73
CA PRO A 211 -8.83 -13.45 -51.07
C PRO A 211 -8.54 -12.93 -49.65
N GLU A 212 -9.23 -11.83 -49.30
CA GLU A 212 -9.06 -11.12 -48.02
C GLU A 212 -9.23 -12.05 -46.80
N GLU A 213 -10.06 -13.10 -46.90
CA GLU A 213 -10.28 -14.10 -45.84
C GLU A 213 -9.03 -14.95 -45.56
N GLN A 214 -8.27 -15.36 -46.58
CA GLN A 214 -7.06 -16.18 -46.41
C GLN A 214 -5.86 -15.34 -45.92
N LEU A 215 -5.82 -14.07 -46.29
CA LEU A 215 -4.83 -13.11 -45.77
C LEU A 215 -5.10 -12.81 -44.29
N ARG A 216 -6.37 -12.66 -43.92
CA ARG A 216 -6.80 -12.50 -42.52
C ARG A 216 -6.39 -13.68 -41.67
N ASP A 217 -6.72 -14.90 -42.10
CA ASP A 217 -6.49 -16.10 -41.28
C ASP A 217 -4.98 -16.38 -41.13
N SER A 218 -4.18 -16.19 -42.18
CA SER A 218 -2.73 -16.34 -42.08
C SER A 218 -2.06 -15.28 -41.21
N LEU A 219 -2.58 -14.05 -41.19
CA LEU A 219 -2.09 -12.98 -40.30
C LEU A 219 -2.48 -13.21 -38.84
N ILE A 220 -3.69 -13.68 -38.57
CA ILE A 220 -4.13 -14.03 -37.21
C ILE A 220 -3.32 -15.22 -36.69
N GLU A 221 -3.10 -16.26 -37.49
CA GLU A 221 -2.29 -17.42 -37.07
C GLU A 221 -0.84 -17.05 -36.79
N ALA A 222 -0.24 -16.18 -37.63
CA ALA A 222 1.09 -15.65 -37.39
C ALA A 222 1.17 -14.80 -36.11
N ALA A 223 0.23 -13.88 -35.92
CA ALA A 223 0.15 -13.05 -34.72
C ALA A 223 -0.06 -13.90 -33.46
N GLU A 224 -0.96 -14.89 -33.52
CA GLU A 224 -1.25 -15.84 -32.44
C GLU A 224 -0.02 -16.71 -32.11
N ALA A 225 0.75 -17.14 -33.12
CA ALA A 225 1.99 -17.89 -32.92
C ALA A 225 3.08 -17.03 -32.26
N THR A 226 3.26 -15.78 -32.70
CA THR A 226 4.22 -14.84 -32.10
C THR A 226 3.85 -14.52 -30.66
N LEU A 227 2.60 -14.13 -30.39
CA LEU A 227 2.13 -13.84 -29.04
C LEU A 227 2.18 -15.07 -28.12
N ARG A 228 1.95 -16.29 -28.64
CA ARG A 228 2.14 -17.53 -27.88
C ARG A 228 3.61 -17.82 -27.59
N ARG A 229 4.51 -17.53 -28.53
CA ARG A 229 5.96 -17.65 -28.32
C ARG A 229 6.40 -16.70 -27.21
N ASP A 230 5.96 -15.45 -27.27
CA ASP A 230 6.29 -14.46 -26.22
C ASP A 230 5.68 -14.88 -24.89
N LEU A 231 4.40 -15.29 -24.85
CA LEU A 231 3.81 -15.89 -23.64
C LEU A 231 4.62 -17.10 -23.14
N SER A 232 5.12 -17.98 -24.00
CA SER A 232 5.93 -19.13 -23.57
C SER A 232 7.31 -18.73 -23.02
N SER A 233 7.88 -17.62 -23.50
CA SER A 233 9.15 -17.07 -23.00
C SER A 233 9.00 -16.44 -21.61
N LEU A 234 7.83 -15.87 -21.31
CA LEU A 234 7.45 -15.48 -19.95
C LEU A 234 7.24 -16.76 -19.12
N SER A 235 8.32 -17.22 -18.48
CA SER A 235 8.36 -18.45 -17.69
C SER A 235 7.25 -18.50 -16.62
N SER A 236 6.82 -19.72 -16.25
CA SER A 236 5.72 -19.95 -15.31
C SER A 236 6.00 -19.52 -13.85
N SER A 237 7.24 -19.14 -13.53
CA SER A 237 7.64 -18.71 -12.19
C SER A 237 8.93 -17.87 -12.28
N PRO A 238 8.83 -16.54 -12.42
CA PRO A 238 10.02 -15.69 -12.40
C PRO A 238 10.59 -15.61 -10.98
N ALA A 239 11.91 -15.43 -10.88
CA ALA A 239 12.57 -15.08 -9.62
C ALA A 239 12.33 -13.60 -9.25
N ASP A 240 12.10 -12.75 -10.24
CA ASP A 240 11.78 -11.32 -10.07
C ASP A 240 10.50 -10.94 -10.85
N VAL A 241 9.52 -10.41 -10.12
CA VAL A 241 8.23 -9.98 -10.69
C VAL A 241 8.39 -8.75 -11.59
N LEU A 242 9.37 -7.87 -11.32
CA LEU A 242 9.64 -6.71 -12.16
C LEU A 242 10.20 -7.11 -13.52
N GLU A 243 11.11 -8.08 -13.57
CA GLU A 243 11.65 -8.60 -14.83
C GLU A 243 10.54 -9.22 -15.68
N LEU A 244 9.62 -10.00 -15.07
CA LEU A 244 8.48 -10.57 -15.79
C LEU A 244 7.53 -9.49 -16.34
N VAL A 245 7.23 -8.46 -15.54
CA VAL A 245 6.39 -7.35 -16.01
C VAL A 245 7.09 -6.55 -17.11
N ASP A 246 8.42 -6.39 -17.02
CA ASP A 246 9.21 -5.67 -18.01
C ASP A 246 9.28 -6.43 -19.33
N GLU A 247 9.47 -7.74 -19.28
CA GLU A 247 9.43 -8.62 -20.44
C GLU A 247 8.03 -8.60 -21.07
N ALA A 248 6.96 -8.72 -20.28
CA ALA A 248 5.58 -8.58 -20.76
C ALA A 248 5.33 -7.24 -21.46
N CYS A 249 5.82 -6.14 -20.87
CA CYS A 249 5.61 -4.79 -21.36
C CYS A 249 6.49 -4.43 -22.56
N SER A 250 7.55 -5.18 -22.84
CA SER A 250 8.54 -4.88 -23.90
C SER A 250 8.44 -5.81 -25.11
N SER A 251 7.99 -7.06 -24.94
CA SER A 251 7.72 -8.00 -26.04
C SER A 251 6.23 -8.05 -26.37
N PHE A 252 5.44 -8.62 -25.45
CA PHE A 252 4.05 -8.99 -25.72
C PHE A 252 3.12 -7.78 -25.95
N LEU A 253 3.18 -6.75 -25.11
CA LEU A 253 2.30 -5.58 -25.21
C LEU A 253 2.53 -4.76 -26.50
N PRO A 254 3.78 -4.47 -26.92
CA PRO A 254 4.07 -3.88 -28.22
C PRO A 254 3.59 -4.76 -29.37
N ASP A 255 3.93 -6.05 -29.38
CA ASP A 255 3.53 -6.96 -30.47
C ASP A 255 2.02 -7.05 -30.62
N LEU A 256 1.28 -7.08 -29.50
CA LEU A 256 -0.18 -7.00 -29.49
C LEU A 256 -0.68 -5.68 -30.12
N ALA A 257 -0.06 -4.55 -29.79
CA ALA A 257 -0.40 -3.25 -30.36
C ALA A 257 -0.12 -3.18 -31.87
N LEU A 258 1.01 -3.72 -32.31
CA LEU A 258 1.39 -3.79 -33.73
C LEU A 258 0.38 -4.63 -34.49
N CYS A 259 0.07 -5.85 -34.02
CA CYS A 259 -0.94 -6.72 -34.64
C CYS A 259 -2.31 -6.04 -34.74
N ALA A 260 -2.73 -5.37 -33.66
CA ALA A 260 -4.01 -4.70 -33.63
C ALA A 260 -4.06 -3.45 -34.55
N SER A 261 -2.94 -2.72 -34.69
CA SER A 261 -2.81 -1.60 -35.62
C SER A 261 -2.85 -2.03 -37.09
N LEU A 262 -2.12 -3.10 -37.44
CA LEU A 262 -2.13 -3.71 -38.77
C LEU A 262 -3.53 -4.16 -39.15
N TYR A 263 -4.23 -4.83 -38.23
CA TYR A 263 -5.61 -5.26 -38.45
C TYR A 263 -6.57 -4.10 -38.68
N ARG A 264 -6.47 -3.03 -37.87
CA ARG A 264 -7.29 -1.83 -38.02
C ARG A 264 -7.06 -1.13 -39.36
N SER A 265 -5.83 -1.13 -39.86
CA SER A 265 -5.48 -0.48 -41.13
C SER A 265 -5.95 -1.26 -42.37
N HIS A 266 -5.94 -2.58 -42.33
CA HIS A 266 -6.21 -3.42 -43.51
C HIS A 266 -7.60 -4.09 -43.51
N PHE A 267 -8.23 -4.32 -42.35
CA PHE A 267 -9.49 -5.10 -42.25
C PHE A 267 -10.54 -4.45 -41.30
N PRO A 268 -11.15 -3.31 -41.67
CA PRO A 268 -12.09 -2.58 -40.81
C PRO A 268 -13.46 -3.28 -40.62
N SER A 269 -13.84 -4.23 -41.47
CA SER A 269 -15.16 -4.90 -41.48
C SER A 269 -15.27 -6.13 -40.57
N THR A 270 -14.16 -6.68 -40.05
CA THR A 270 -14.13 -7.95 -39.30
C THR A 270 -13.57 -7.84 -37.87
N LYS A 271 -13.75 -6.68 -37.24
CA LYS A 271 -13.24 -6.38 -35.89
C LYS A 271 -13.57 -7.43 -34.82
N GLU A 272 -14.81 -7.94 -34.81
CA GLU A 272 -15.29 -8.87 -33.77
C GLU A 272 -14.59 -10.23 -33.80
N ALA A 273 -14.27 -10.75 -34.98
CA ALA A 273 -13.57 -12.04 -35.13
C ALA A 273 -12.12 -11.97 -34.63
N MET A 274 -11.48 -10.80 -34.74
CA MET A 274 -10.14 -10.55 -34.23
C MET A 274 -10.15 -10.39 -32.70
N LEU A 275 -11.11 -9.63 -32.15
CA LEU A 275 -11.27 -9.48 -30.71
C LEU A 275 -11.53 -10.82 -30.01
N ALA A 276 -12.32 -11.71 -30.62
CA ALA A 276 -12.58 -13.05 -30.09
C ALA A 276 -11.31 -13.92 -29.96
N ARG A 277 -10.27 -13.65 -30.76
CA ARG A 277 -9.05 -14.47 -30.82
C ARG A 277 -7.87 -13.86 -30.04
N LEU A 278 -7.79 -12.52 -29.96
CA LEU A 278 -6.77 -11.82 -29.17
C LEU A 278 -7.10 -11.72 -27.67
N ARG A 279 -8.38 -11.60 -27.30
CA ARG A 279 -8.82 -11.51 -25.89
C ARG A 279 -8.36 -12.67 -25.01
N PRO A 280 -8.49 -13.97 -25.42
CA PRO A 280 -8.02 -15.07 -24.59
C PRO A 280 -6.48 -15.11 -24.40
N LEU A 281 -5.69 -14.57 -25.34
CA LEU A 281 -4.24 -14.47 -25.18
C LEU A 281 -3.87 -13.40 -24.14
N LEU A 282 -4.60 -12.28 -24.14
CA LEU A 282 -4.43 -11.25 -23.13
C LEU A 282 -4.91 -11.72 -21.76
N ASP A 283 -6.02 -12.48 -21.68
CA ASP A 283 -6.49 -13.09 -20.44
C ASP A 283 -5.45 -14.07 -19.87
N GLN A 284 -4.76 -14.82 -20.72
CA GLN A 284 -3.65 -15.68 -20.31
C GLN A 284 -2.44 -14.87 -19.78
N LEU A 285 -2.14 -13.72 -20.35
CA LEU A 285 -1.11 -12.81 -19.83
C LEU A 285 -1.52 -12.27 -18.45
N ASN A 286 -2.74 -11.73 -18.34
CA ASN A 286 -3.31 -11.21 -17.10
C ASN A 286 -3.24 -12.27 -15.99
N GLU A 287 -3.62 -13.51 -16.30
CA GLU A 287 -3.61 -14.62 -15.34
C GLU A 287 -2.18 -15.02 -14.92
N ARG A 288 -1.20 -14.99 -15.82
CA ARG A 288 0.21 -15.26 -15.47
C ARG A 288 0.80 -14.18 -14.58
N ILE A 289 0.54 -12.90 -14.90
CA ILE A 289 0.98 -11.77 -14.08
C ILE A 289 0.30 -11.82 -12.72
N ARG A 290 -1.00 -12.16 -12.67
CA ARG A 290 -1.74 -12.41 -11.44
C ARG A 290 -1.10 -13.52 -10.61
N GLN A 291 -0.79 -14.67 -11.21
CA GLN A 291 -0.12 -15.77 -10.49
C GLN A 291 1.26 -15.37 -9.97
N ALA A 292 2.07 -14.65 -10.77
CA ALA A 292 3.40 -14.20 -10.34
C ALA A 292 3.30 -13.23 -9.14
N LEU A 293 2.43 -12.22 -9.22
CA LEU A 293 2.19 -11.26 -8.14
C LEU A 293 1.62 -11.93 -6.88
N LEU A 294 0.85 -13.01 -7.02
CA LEU A 294 0.28 -13.76 -5.90
C LEU A 294 1.20 -14.85 -5.32
N THR A 295 2.26 -15.28 -6.00
CA THR A 295 3.07 -16.43 -5.53
C THR A 295 4.48 -16.04 -5.13
N VAL A 296 5.07 -15.02 -5.77
CA VAL A 296 6.51 -14.74 -5.70
C VAL A 296 6.87 -13.68 -4.65
N VAL A 297 5.92 -12.89 -4.13
CA VAL A 297 6.27 -11.74 -3.27
C VAL A 297 6.05 -12.01 -1.78
N PRO A 298 7.09 -12.41 -1.04
CA PRO A 298 7.18 -12.12 0.38
C PRO A 298 8.03 -10.85 0.55
N HIS A 299 7.38 -9.80 1.06
CA HIS A 299 7.96 -8.73 1.90
C HIS A 299 8.27 -7.34 1.32
N ASP A 300 8.21 -7.09 0.00
CA ASP A 300 8.41 -5.71 -0.51
C ASP A 300 7.17 -5.14 -1.20
N THR A 301 6.36 -4.43 -0.41
CA THR A 301 5.19 -3.68 -0.89
C THR A 301 5.56 -2.59 -1.90
N ALA A 302 6.79 -2.06 -1.88
CA ALA A 302 7.21 -1.08 -2.88
C ALA A 302 7.42 -1.74 -4.25
N LEU A 303 7.94 -2.97 -4.29
CA LEU A 303 8.10 -3.72 -5.55
C LEU A 303 6.76 -4.15 -6.13
N THR A 304 5.79 -4.56 -5.30
CA THR A 304 4.43 -4.89 -5.77
C THR A 304 3.73 -3.67 -6.36
N VAL A 305 3.80 -2.52 -5.70
CA VAL A 305 3.21 -1.28 -6.20
C VAL A 305 3.88 -0.85 -7.51
N ARG A 306 5.20 -0.88 -7.60
CA ARG A 306 5.94 -0.48 -8.82
C ARG A 306 5.65 -1.39 -10.01
N SER A 307 5.65 -2.71 -9.81
CA SER A 307 5.36 -3.67 -10.87
C SER A 307 3.91 -3.53 -11.35
N LEU A 308 2.96 -3.37 -10.43
CA LEU A 308 1.56 -3.19 -10.73
C LEU A 308 1.26 -1.84 -11.43
N ASP A 309 1.94 -0.77 -11.01
CA ASP A 309 1.81 0.55 -11.65
C ASP A 309 2.37 0.57 -13.08
N ARG A 310 3.54 -0.02 -13.28
CA ARG A 310 4.16 -0.14 -14.61
C ARG A 310 3.28 -0.94 -15.56
N TYR A 311 2.72 -2.05 -15.08
CA TYR A 311 1.79 -2.86 -15.85
C TYR A 311 0.49 -2.09 -16.19
N TYR A 312 -0.12 -1.46 -15.19
CA TYR A 312 -1.34 -0.66 -15.39
C TYR A 312 -1.13 0.49 -16.37
N SER A 313 -0.03 1.24 -16.23
CA SER A 313 0.30 2.38 -17.10
C SER A 313 0.43 1.96 -18.56
N LYS A 314 1.10 0.82 -18.83
CA LYS A 314 1.24 0.28 -20.19
C LYS A 314 -0.07 -0.27 -20.74
N CYS A 315 -0.86 -0.99 -19.93
CA CYS A 315 -2.18 -1.46 -20.34
C CYS A 315 -3.18 -0.32 -20.60
N SER A 316 -3.09 0.77 -19.82
CA SER A 316 -3.88 1.98 -20.03
C SER A 316 -3.45 2.72 -21.31
N ALA A 317 -2.15 2.83 -21.58
CA ALA A 317 -1.67 3.38 -22.86
C ALA A 317 -2.21 2.56 -24.04
N LEU A 318 -2.20 1.23 -23.96
CA LEU A 318 -2.78 0.38 -24.99
C LEU A 318 -4.28 0.57 -25.17
N SER A 319 -5.04 0.73 -24.09
CA SER A 319 -6.48 0.94 -24.19
C SER A 319 -6.85 2.28 -24.84
N THR A 320 -6.00 3.31 -24.73
CA THR A 320 -6.21 4.56 -25.48
C THR A 320 -6.11 4.37 -27.00
N HIS A 321 -5.24 3.46 -27.44
CA HIS A 321 -5.09 3.12 -28.86
C HIS A 321 -6.13 2.07 -29.32
N LEU A 322 -6.56 1.19 -28.41
CA LEU A 322 -7.46 0.06 -28.63
C LEU A 322 -8.52 -0.04 -27.51
N PRO A 323 -9.59 0.79 -27.55
CA PRO A 323 -10.64 0.79 -26.52
C PRO A 323 -11.53 -0.46 -26.54
N GLU A 324 -11.48 -1.26 -27.61
CA GLU A 324 -12.30 -2.46 -27.80
C GLU A 324 -11.77 -3.67 -26.98
N LEU A 325 -10.52 -3.61 -26.54
CA LEU A 325 -9.89 -4.57 -25.62
C LEU A 325 -10.07 -4.04 -24.19
N ASP A 326 -10.96 -4.67 -23.42
CA ASP A 326 -11.39 -4.27 -22.06
C ASP A 326 -10.29 -4.48 -20.98
N ASN A 327 -9.13 -3.88 -21.21
CA ASN A 327 -7.90 -4.18 -20.46
C ASN A 327 -7.84 -3.41 -19.14
N VAL A 328 -8.46 -2.23 -19.12
CA VAL A 328 -8.47 -1.35 -17.94
C VAL A 328 -9.31 -1.95 -16.82
N ALA A 329 -10.46 -2.57 -17.14
CA ALA A 329 -11.31 -3.23 -16.15
C ALA A 329 -10.60 -4.45 -15.52
N ALA A 330 -9.96 -5.28 -16.35
CA ALA A 330 -9.16 -6.42 -15.88
C ALA A 330 -7.99 -5.95 -14.98
N CYS A 331 -7.25 -4.92 -15.40
CA CYS A 331 -6.17 -4.35 -14.60
C CYS A 331 -6.68 -3.76 -13.27
N CYS A 332 -7.83 -3.06 -13.27
CA CYS A 332 -8.44 -2.56 -12.03
C CYS A 332 -8.86 -3.70 -11.09
N SER A 333 -9.38 -4.80 -11.62
CA SER A 333 -9.72 -5.98 -10.81
C SER A 333 -8.48 -6.63 -10.18
N LEU A 334 -7.38 -6.71 -10.94
CA LEU A 334 -6.09 -7.20 -10.47
C LEU A 334 -5.52 -6.30 -9.37
N VAL A 335 -5.57 -4.98 -9.56
CA VAL A 335 -5.18 -3.98 -8.55
C VAL A 335 -5.97 -4.19 -7.25
N ASN A 336 -7.29 -4.36 -7.34
CA ASN A 336 -8.15 -4.58 -6.19
C ASN A 336 -7.85 -5.91 -5.47
N GLU A 337 -7.59 -7.00 -6.20
CA GLU A 337 -7.27 -8.31 -5.62
C GLU A 337 -5.93 -8.29 -4.87
N ILE A 338 -4.88 -7.74 -5.51
CA ILE A 338 -3.54 -7.67 -4.92
C ILE A 338 -3.51 -6.72 -3.73
N SER A 339 -4.08 -5.52 -3.87
CA SER A 339 -4.16 -4.57 -2.76
C SER A 339 -4.97 -5.14 -1.59
N SER A 340 -6.06 -5.87 -1.85
CA SER A 340 -6.84 -6.53 -0.79
C SER A 340 -6.06 -7.61 -0.07
N ARG A 341 -5.24 -8.37 -0.80
CA ARG A 341 -4.35 -9.37 -0.21
C ARG A 341 -3.25 -8.74 0.63
N GLU A 342 -2.58 -7.69 0.13
CA GLU A 342 -1.54 -6.99 0.88
C GLU A 342 -2.07 -6.41 2.20
N VAL A 343 -3.29 -5.88 2.20
CA VAL A 343 -3.97 -5.42 3.42
C VAL A 343 -4.16 -6.56 4.42
N ARG A 344 -4.57 -7.75 3.97
CA ARG A 344 -4.71 -8.93 4.84
C ARG A 344 -3.36 -9.42 5.36
N LEU A 345 -2.32 -9.45 4.53
CA LEU A 345 -0.96 -9.81 4.96
C LEU A 345 -0.41 -8.85 6.01
N CYS A 346 -0.69 -7.55 5.87
CA CYS A 346 -0.36 -6.56 6.89
C CYS A 346 -1.06 -6.85 8.23
N ARG A 347 -2.36 -7.18 8.21
CA ARG A 347 -3.12 -7.57 9.41
C ARG A 347 -2.55 -8.84 10.07
N GLU A 348 -2.20 -9.85 9.28
CA GLU A 348 -1.57 -11.08 9.77
C GLU A 348 -0.20 -10.80 10.40
N THR A 349 0.61 -9.97 9.76
CA THR A 349 1.93 -9.56 10.26
C THR A 349 1.82 -8.82 11.60
N ILE A 350 0.86 -7.89 11.73
CA ILE A 350 0.59 -7.21 13.01
C ILE A 350 0.21 -8.23 14.08
N ARG A 351 -0.64 -9.21 13.75
CA ARG A 351 -1.06 -10.25 14.70
C ARG A 351 0.11 -11.13 15.15
N THR A 352 0.97 -11.56 14.22
CA THR A 352 2.12 -12.43 14.55
C THR A 352 3.14 -11.70 15.41
N GLU A 353 3.46 -10.45 15.09
CA GLU A 353 4.40 -9.63 15.87
C GLU A 353 3.83 -9.25 17.24
N PHE A 354 2.52 -8.96 17.32
CA PHE A 354 1.89 -8.73 18.62
C PHE A 354 1.89 -10.01 19.49
N SER A 355 1.71 -11.19 18.88
CA SER A 355 1.83 -12.46 19.59
C SER A 355 3.27 -12.77 20.04
N SER A 356 4.26 -12.45 19.20
CA SER A 356 5.68 -12.67 19.53
C SER A 356 6.12 -11.79 20.70
N THR A 357 5.69 -10.52 20.72
CA THR A 357 5.99 -9.58 21.82
C THR A 357 5.34 -10.00 23.14
N ILE A 358 4.08 -10.46 23.14
CA ILE A 358 3.44 -11.02 24.34
C ILE A 358 4.21 -12.25 24.83
N SER A 359 4.66 -13.11 23.91
CA SER A 359 5.41 -14.32 24.26
C SER A 359 6.79 -13.98 24.86
N SER A 360 7.47 -12.97 24.31
CA SER A 360 8.74 -12.45 24.83
C SER A 360 8.59 -11.84 26.24
N ILE A 361 7.51 -11.07 26.48
CA ILE A 361 7.21 -10.53 27.81
C ILE A 361 6.94 -11.66 28.81
N ARG A 362 6.21 -12.69 28.40
CA ARG A 362 5.96 -13.87 29.22
C ARG A 362 7.26 -14.60 29.57
N GLU A 363 8.18 -14.77 28.62
CA GLU A 363 9.50 -15.35 28.87
C GLU A 363 10.31 -14.50 29.85
N SER A 364 10.31 -13.18 29.70
CA SER A 364 11.00 -12.27 30.62
C SER A 364 10.46 -12.36 32.05
N LEU A 365 9.14 -12.47 32.22
CA LEU A 365 8.50 -12.63 33.54
C LEU A 365 8.75 -14.01 34.17
N LEU A 366 9.00 -15.04 33.37
CA LEU A 366 9.42 -16.36 33.87
C LEU A 366 10.85 -16.36 34.41
N VAL A 367 11.74 -15.57 33.79
CA VAL A 367 13.15 -15.45 34.21
C VAL A 367 13.26 -14.56 35.45
N ASP A 368 12.65 -13.37 35.42
CA ASP A 368 12.72 -12.39 36.51
C ASP A 368 11.33 -12.01 37.02
N SER A 369 10.86 -12.70 38.06
CA SER A 369 9.57 -12.41 38.72
C SER A 369 9.44 -11.01 39.33
N ARG A 370 10.56 -10.29 39.49
CA ARG A 370 10.64 -8.92 40.02
C ARG A 370 10.94 -7.86 38.94
N ALA A 371 10.84 -8.22 37.66
CA ALA A 371 11.04 -7.26 36.58
C ALA A 371 10.11 -6.04 36.76
N SER A 372 10.65 -4.85 36.49
CA SER A 372 9.85 -3.62 36.52
C SER A 372 8.78 -3.69 35.41
N LEU A 373 7.51 -3.52 35.80
CA LEU A 373 6.37 -3.59 34.89
C LEU A 373 6.29 -2.42 33.88
N PRO A 374 6.60 -1.15 34.24
CA PRO A 374 6.47 -0.03 33.32
C PRO A 374 7.20 -0.16 31.96
N PRO A 375 8.48 -0.59 31.88
CA PRO A 375 9.14 -0.75 30.59
C PRO A 375 8.56 -1.88 29.74
N LEU A 376 8.02 -2.94 30.36
CA LEU A 376 7.36 -4.04 29.63
C LEU A 376 6.04 -3.56 29.01
N ILE A 377 5.27 -2.74 29.74
CA ILE A 377 4.04 -2.09 29.23
C ILE A 377 4.40 -1.16 28.06
N ALA A 378 5.41 -0.31 28.24
CA ALA A 378 5.85 0.62 27.20
C ALA A 378 6.36 -0.11 25.95
N SER A 379 7.08 -1.23 26.11
CA SER A 379 7.56 -2.07 25.01
C SER A 379 6.40 -2.66 24.20
N LEU A 380 5.38 -3.22 24.86
CA LEU A 380 4.20 -3.78 24.19
C LEU A 380 3.44 -2.72 23.39
N LEU A 381 3.21 -1.55 23.99
CA LEU A 381 2.53 -0.43 23.35
C LEU A 381 3.33 0.13 22.18
N ALA A 382 4.65 0.29 22.35
CA ALA A 382 5.54 0.78 21.30
C ALA A 382 5.59 -0.18 20.12
N ALA A 383 5.68 -1.49 20.37
CA ALA A 383 5.68 -2.52 19.33
C ALA A 383 4.36 -2.53 18.56
N ALA A 384 3.21 -2.55 19.24
CA ALA A 384 1.90 -2.52 18.59
C ALA A 384 1.70 -1.26 17.73
N LEU A 385 2.09 -0.09 18.26
CA LEU A 385 1.97 1.19 17.56
C LEU A 385 2.93 1.26 16.36
N LEU A 386 4.15 0.76 16.50
CA LEU A 386 5.12 0.70 15.40
C LEU A 386 4.57 -0.17 14.27
N GLN A 387 4.09 -1.38 14.56
CA GLN A 387 3.58 -2.32 13.54
C GLN A 387 2.36 -1.79 12.80
N MET A 388 1.46 -1.07 13.49
CA MET A 388 0.33 -0.42 12.83
C MET A 388 0.78 0.75 11.95
N LYS A 389 1.73 1.57 12.42
CA LYS A 389 2.26 2.69 11.61
C LYS A 389 3.04 2.22 10.39
N THR A 390 3.84 1.17 10.51
CA THR A 390 4.57 0.59 9.38
C THR A 390 3.60 -0.01 8.36
N ALA A 391 2.56 -0.73 8.79
CA ALA A 391 1.51 -1.21 7.91
C ALA A 391 0.79 -0.08 7.16
N LEU A 392 0.42 1.00 7.85
CA LEU A 392 -0.19 2.18 7.21
C LEU A 392 0.77 2.84 6.21
N ALA A 393 2.06 2.97 6.54
CA ALA A 393 3.05 3.54 5.64
C ALA A 393 3.29 2.67 4.39
N HIS A 394 3.32 1.35 4.54
CA HIS A 394 3.43 0.42 3.41
C HIS A 394 2.20 0.49 2.50
N LEU A 395 1.00 0.58 3.07
CA LEU A 395 -0.24 0.67 2.30
C LEU A 395 -0.46 2.05 1.67
N LEU A 396 0.14 3.10 2.23
CA LEU A 396 0.12 4.45 1.67
C LEU A 396 0.76 4.50 0.27
N LEU A 397 1.74 3.61 0.00
CA LEU A 397 2.40 3.50 -1.31
C LEU A 397 1.38 3.25 -2.45
N PHE A 398 0.29 2.53 -2.20
CA PHE A 398 -0.77 2.30 -3.21
C PHE A 398 -1.58 3.56 -3.57
N THR A 399 -1.54 4.58 -2.72
CA THR A 399 -2.31 5.83 -2.89
C THR A 399 -1.42 7.05 -3.15
N ALA A 400 -0.12 6.83 -3.34
CA ALA A 400 0.85 7.86 -3.63
C ALA A 400 0.54 8.54 -4.99
N SER A 401 0.77 9.85 -5.08
CA SER A 401 0.36 10.66 -6.24
C SER A 401 1.10 10.33 -7.54
N ASP A 402 2.25 9.67 -7.43
CA ASP A 402 3.09 9.21 -8.54
C ASP A 402 2.60 7.92 -9.19
N VAL A 403 1.61 7.25 -8.59
CA VAL A 403 1.04 5.99 -9.08
C VAL A 403 -0.09 6.25 -10.08
N ALA A 404 0.07 5.79 -11.32
CA ALA A 404 -0.85 5.98 -12.44
C ALA A 404 -2.25 5.39 -12.20
N PHE A 405 -2.36 4.22 -11.55
CA PHE A 405 -3.68 3.66 -11.22
C PHE A 405 -4.42 4.42 -10.11
N SER A 406 -3.73 5.24 -9.33
CA SER A 406 -4.37 6.07 -8.29
C SER A 406 -4.81 7.44 -8.81
N SER A 407 -4.11 7.96 -9.84
CA SER A 407 -4.28 9.30 -10.41
C SER A 407 -5.19 9.34 -11.64
N SER A 408 -5.39 8.22 -12.35
CA SER A 408 -6.31 8.18 -13.49
C SER A 408 -7.76 8.46 -13.05
N SER A 409 -8.48 9.30 -13.79
CA SER A 409 -9.86 9.69 -13.47
C SER A 409 -10.88 8.54 -13.54
N GLN A 410 -10.57 7.46 -14.26
CA GLN A 410 -11.44 6.27 -14.37
C GLN A 410 -11.21 5.27 -13.23
N SER A 411 -10.00 5.18 -12.69
CA SER A 411 -9.66 4.27 -11.58
C SER A 411 -9.70 4.94 -10.21
N SER A 412 -9.53 6.26 -10.12
CA SER A 412 -9.46 6.98 -8.83
C SER A 412 -10.76 6.90 -8.02
N SER A 413 -11.93 6.95 -8.65
CA SER A 413 -13.22 6.74 -7.97
C SER A 413 -13.49 5.27 -7.64
N SER A 414 -12.97 4.34 -8.45
CA SER A 414 -13.18 2.89 -8.32
C SER A 414 -12.22 2.22 -7.34
N PHE A 415 -11.05 2.81 -7.10
CA PHE A 415 -9.99 2.22 -6.28
C PHE A 415 -9.79 2.94 -4.95
N ARG A 416 -9.59 4.27 -4.95
CA ARG A 416 -9.11 5.00 -3.76
C ARG A 416 -10.07 4.91 -2.57
N ALA A 417 -11.36 5.12 -2.81
CA ALA A 417 -12.39 5.07 -1.77
C ALA A 417 -12.63 3.66 -1.18
N PRO A 418 -12.82 2.59 -1.99
CA PRO A 418 -12.95 1.23 -1.45
C PRO A 418 -11.64 0.72 -0.83
N PHE A 419 -10.48 1.08 -1.37
CA PHE A 419 -9.19 0.72 -0.78
C PHE A 419 -8.99 1.37 0.60
N ALA A 420 -9.23 2.68 0.73
CA ALA A 420 -9.17 3.38 2.01
C ALA A 420 -10.13 2.77 3.05
N ARG A 421 -11.33 2.37 2.62
CA ARG A 421 -12.30 1.62 3.44
C ARG A 421 -11.76 0.28 3.92
N LEU A 422 -11.15 -0.48 3.03
CA LEU A 422 -10.55 -1.77 3.34
C LEU A 422 -9.40 -1.62 4.34
N VAL A 423 -8.50 -0.65 4.13
CA VAL A 423 -7.38 -0.38 5.05
C VAL A 423 -7.90 -0.04 6.45
N TYR A 424 -8.90 0.85 6.55
CA TYR A 424 -9.52 1.18 7.84
C TYR A 424 -10.15 -0.06 8.50
N GLN A 425 -10.92 -0.85 7.75
CA GLN A 425 -11.63 -2.00 8.28
C GLN A 425 -10.70 -3.14 8.72
N GLU A 426 -9.66 -3.45 7.95
CA GLU A 426 -8.78 -4.60 8.23
C GLU A 426 -7.61 -4.23 9.14
N VAL A 427 -6.94 -3.10 8.89
CA VAL A 427 -5.73 -2.71 9.63
C VAL A 427 -6.09 -2.00 10.94
N LEU A 428 -6.99 -1.02 10.92
CA LEU A 428 -7.39 -0.35 12.16
C LEU A 428 -8.40 -1.19 12.94
N VAL A 429 -9.54 -1.54 12.37
CA VAL A 429 -10.60 -2.23 13.13
C VAL A 429 -10.26 -3.71 13.34
N GLY A 430 -9.91 -4.42 12.28
CA GLY A 430 -9.62 -5.86 12.29
C GLY A 430 -8.42 -6.22 13.17
N ALA A 431 -7.27 -5.58 12.96
CA ALA A 431 -6.07 -5.88 13.75
C ALA A 431 -6.25 -5.52 15.24
N ASN A 432 -7.00 -4.46 15.57
CA ASN A 432 -7.32 -4.14 16.97
C ASN A 432 -8.24 -5.18 17.63
N LYS A 433 -9.25 -5.68 16.91
CA LYS A 433 -10.10 -6.77 17.39
C LYS A 433 -9.28 -8.05 17.62
N ASP A 434 -8.37 -8.37 16.70
CA ASP A 434 -7.47 -9.52 16.84
C ASP A 434 -6.54 -9.36 18.03
N ALA A 435 -5.90 -8.21 18.19
CA ALA A 435 -5.02 -7.90 19.32
C ALA A 435 -5.77 -8.00 20.66
N CYS A 436 -6.97 -7.42 20.76
CA CYS A 436 -7.79 -7.54 21.96
C CYS A 436 -8.19 -8.99 22.27
N SER A 437 -8.57 -9.77 21.26
CA SER A 437 -8.88 -11.20 21.43
C SER A 437 -7.66 -12.01 21.88
N LEU A 438 -6.46 -11.64 21.41
CA LEU A 438 -5.21 -12.26 21.80
C LEU A 438 -4.87 -11.97 23.27
N CYS A 439 -5.05 -10.72 23.72
CA CYS A 439 -4.86 -10.37 25.12
C CYS A 439 -5.81 -11.15 26.05
N LEU A 440 -7.10 -11.23 25.70
CA LEU A 440 -8.10 -11.96 26.49
C LEU A 440 -7.85 -13.47 26.52
N SER A 441 -7.55 -14.08 25.36
CA SER A 441 -7.25 -15.51 25.29
C SER A 441 -6.02 -15.89 26.10
N THR A 442 -4.98 -15.05 26.08
CA THR A 442 -3.77 -15.22 26.89
C THR A 442 -4.06 -15.22 28.39
N CYS A 443 -5.02 -14.39 28.84
CA CYS A 443 -5.40 -14.31 30.27
C CYS A 443 -6.37 -15.42 30.71
N SER A 444 -7.25 -15.88 29.82
CA SER A 444 -8.27 -16.91 30.12
C SER A 444 -7.73 -18.34 30.26
N SER A 445 -6.55 -18.62 29.74
CA SER A 445 -5.96 -19.96 29.80
C SER A 445 -5.44 -20.26 31.22
N HIS A 446 -6.21 -21.05 31.98
CA HIS A 446 -5.94 -21.44 33.37
C HIS A 446 -4.57 -22.12 33.59
N ALA A 447 -3.92 -22.63 32.54
CA ALA A 447 -2.61 -23.29 32.62
C ALA A 447 -1.41 -22.31 32.49
N SER A 448 -1.65 -21.04 32.14
CA SER A 448 -0.60 -20.07 31.78
C SER A 448 -0.68 -18.71 32.48
N SER A 449 -1.60 -18.51 33.43
CA SER A 449 -1.87 -17.20 34.00
C SER A 449 -0.84 -16.80 35.07
N GLN A 450 0.23 -16.13 34.64
CA GLN A 450 1.01 -15.30 35.55
C GLN A 450 0.21 -14.03 35.86
N PRO A 451 -0.11 -13.71 37.13
CA PRO A 451 -0.89 -12.53 37.47
C PRO A 451 -0.24 -11.23 36.94
N ALA A 452 1.09 -11.13 36.97
CA ALA A 452 1.82 -9.98 36.44
C ALA A 452 1.55 -9.73 34.94
N LEU A 453 1.40 -10.78 34.12
CA LEU A 453 1.09 -10.64 32.70
C LEU A 453 -0.33 -10.09 32.48
N ALA A 454 -1.31 -10.58 33.25
CA ALA A 454 -2.68 -10.07 33.18
C ALA A 454 -2.76 -8.58 33.57
N LEU A 455 -1.96 -8.16 34.55
CA LEU A 455 -1.84 -6.75 34.93
C LEU A 455 -1.22 -5.89 33.81
N ILE A 456 -0.10 -6.33 33.22
CA ILE A 456 0.54 -5.64 32.09
C ILE A 456 -0.44 -5.47 30.93
N LEU A 457 -1.15 -6.53 30.55
CA LEU A 457 -2.12 -6.50 29.46
C LEU A 457 -3.33 -5.60 29.77
N ALA A 458 -3.82 -5.60 31.01
CA ALA A 458 -4.91 -4.71 31.44
C ALA A 458 -4.51 -3.23 31.35
N LEU A 459 -3.31 -2.88 31.78
CA LEU A 459 -2.79 -1.51 31.74
C LEU A 459 -2.48 -1.05 30.32
N ALA A 460 -1.83 -1.91 29.53
CA ALA A 460 -1.58 -1.64 28.12
C ALA A 460 -2.90 -1.42 27.36
N ALA A 461 -3.91 -2.28 27.59
CA ALA A 461 -5.23 -2.11 27.01
C ALA A 461 -5.92 -0.78 27.41
N HIS A 462 -5.74 -0.34 28.65
CA HIS A 462 -6.27 0.94 29.12
C HIS A 462 -5.59 2.12 28.41
N GLU A 463 -4.26 2.15 28.37
CA GLU A 463 -3.49 3.21 27.70
C GLU A 463 -3.71 3.22 26.18
N TRP A 464 -3.90 2.05 25.58
CA TRP A 464 -4.10 1.88 24.14
C TRP A 464 -5.34 2.62 23.62
N THR A 465 -6.40 2.76 24.44
CA THR A 465 -7.61 3.52 24.05
C THR A 465 -7.30 4.95 23.61
N THR A 466 -6.31 5.60 24.25
CA THR A 466 -5.88 6.95 23.87
C THR A 466 -5.01 6.96 22.61
N LYS A 467 -4.18 5.92 22.42
CA LYS A 467 -3.30 5.77 21.26
C LYS A 467 -4.09 5.43 19.99
N TYR A 468 -5.17 4.66 20.13
CA TYR A 468 -6.06 4.30 19.03
C TYR A 468 -6.68 5.54 18.36
N GLY A 469 -7.20 6.50 19.14
CA GLY A 469 -7.76 7.74 18.58
C GLY A 469 -6.74 8.52 17.73
N GLN A 470 -5.47 8.54 18.14
CA GLN A 470 -4.39 9.16 17.35
C GLN A 470 -4.12 8.40 16.04
N LEU A 471 -4.20 7.07 16.06
CA LEU A 471 -4.04 6.23 14.87
C LEU A 471 -5.21 6.37 13.89
N GLU A 472 -6.43 6.53 14.40
CA GLU A 472 -7.61 6.79 13.57
C GLU A 472 -7.51 8.12 12.82
N VAL A 473 -7.09 9.19 13.51
CA VAL A 473 -6.82 10.49 12.88
C VAL A 473 -5.72 10.35 11.80
N LEU A 474 -4.61 9.69 12.15
CA LEU A 474 -3.49 9.47 11.22
C LEU A 474 -3.94 8.74 9.94
N CYS A 475 -4.71 7.65 10.06
CA CYS A 475 -5.20 6.89 8.91
C CYS A 475 -6.14 7.73 8.05
N ARG A 476 -7.02 8.53 8.66
CA ARG A 476 -7.93 9.41 7.92
C ARG A 476 -7.19 10.46 7.12
N GLU A 477 -6.16 11.07 7.70
CA GLU A 477 -5.31 12.06 7.03
C GLU A 477 -4.53 11.41 5.87
N GLN A 478 -3.88 10.27 6.13
CA GLN A 478 -3.07 9.56 5.15
C GLN A 478 -3.86 9.08 3.92
N PHE A 479 -5.09 8.59 4.12
CA PHE A 479 -5.93 8.08 3.03
C PHE A 479 -7.00 9.09 2.54
N SER A 480 -6.97 10.32 3.04
CA SER A 480 -7.89 11.41 2.65
C SER A 480 -9.38 11.06 2.83
N ILE A 481 -9.73 10.33 3.90
CA ILE A 481 -11.11 9.92 4.19
C ILE A 481 -11.89 11.13 4.74
N GLY A 482 -12.78 11.70 3.93
CA GLY A 482 -13.53 12.93 4.25
C GLY A 482 -15.01 12.73 4.60
N GLY A 483 -15.62 13.78 5.19
CA GLY A 483 -17.08 14.00 5.20
C GLY A 483 -17.95 12.93 5.86
N ASP A 484 -19.00 12.51 5.14
CA ASP A 484 -19.98 11.50 5.58
C ASP A 484 -19.39 10.09 5.64
N ASP A 485 -18.52 9.70 4.71
CA ASP A 485 -17.82 8.40 4.76
C ASP A 485 -17.00 8.26 6.06
N ALA A 486 -16.35 9.33 6.51
CA ALA A 486 -15.60 9.33 7.77
C ALA A 486 -16.51 9.15 9.00
N ARG A 487 -17.76 9.62 8.96
CA ARG A 487 -18.72 9.48 10.05
C ARG A 487 -19.38 8.12 10.07
N GLU A 488 -19.73 7.58 8.90
CA GLU A 488 -20.30 6.23 8.79
C GLU A 488 -19.27 5.13 9.12
N MET A 489 -17.99 5.39 8.84
CA MET A 489 -16.92 4.44 9.12
C MET A 489 -16.38 4.50 10.55
N SER A 490 -16.51 5.63 11.26
CA SER A 490 -15.87 5.80 12.56
C SER A 490 -16.41 4.79 13.57
N LYS A 491 -15.54 3.88 13.99
CA LYS A 491 -15.78 2.86 15.02
C LYS A 491 -14.98 3.15 16.28
N GLU A 492 -14.64 4.43 16.50
CA GLU A 492 -13.85 4.85 17.66
C GLU A 492 -14.47 4.39 18.97
N ASP A 493 -15.79 4.59 19.11
CA ASP A 493 -16.53 4.19 20.30
C ASP A 493 -16.66 2.67 20.43
N GLU A 494 -16.81 1.94 19.32
CA GLU A 494 -16.90 0.46 19.31
C GLU A 494 -15.56 -0.15 19.76
N ILE A 495 -14.44 0.29 19.17
CA ILE A 495 -13.11 -0.24 19.49
C ILE A 495 -12.65 0.23 20.87
N SER A 496 -12.90 1.49 21.23
CA SER A 496 -12.56 2.00 22.56
C SER A 496 -13.37 1.31 23.65
N SER A 497 -14.66 1.04 23.44
CA SER A 497 -15.48 0.29 24.40
C SER A 497 -15.05 -1.18 24.50
N LEU A 498 -14.64 -1.79 23.38
CA LEU A 498 -14.10 -3.15 23.34
C LEU A 498 -12.79 -3.26 24.14
N TRP A 499 -11.83 -2.37 23.92
CA TRP A 499 -10.58 -2.32 24.68
C TRP A 499 -10.81 -1.98 26.16
N ARG A 500 -11.72 -1.05 26.49
CA ARG A 500 -12.10 -0.76 27.88
C ARG A 500 -12.70 -1.99 28.57
N SER A 501 -13.63 -2.68 27.91
CA SER A 501 -14.23 -3.90 28.46
C SER A 501 -13.19 -4.99 28.69
N ALA A 502 -12.30 -5.21 27.72
CA ALA A 502 -11.21 -6.18 27.84
C ALA A 502 -10.23 -5.82 28.97
N ALA A 503 -9.86 -4.54 29.10
CA ALA A 503 -9.01 -4.06 30.16
C ALA A 503 -9.61 -4.35 31.55
N HIS A 504 -10.91 -4.10 31.75
CA HIS A 504 -11.59 -4.40 33.01
C HIS A 504 -11.70 -5.92 33.26
N GLN A 505 -11.94 -6.73 32.23
CA GLN A 505 -11.97 -8.19 32.36
C GLN A 505 -10.61 -8.75 32.79
N MET A 506 -9.52 -8.31 32.15
CA MET A 506 -8.16 -8.72 32.50
C MET A 506 -7.77 -8.24 33.90
N LEU A 507 -8.16 -7.01 34.28
CA LEU A 507 -7.94 -6.47 35.62
C LEU A 507 -8.70 -7.28 36.69
N SER A 508 -9.96 -7.64 36.41
CA SER A 508 -10.77 -8.46 37.31
C SER A 508 -10.16 -9.86 37.50
N GLN A 509 -9.70 -10.48 36.40
CA GLN A 509 -8.98 -11.76 36.47
C GLN A 509 -7.69 -11.66 37.28
N TYR A 510 -6.91 -10.59 37.09
CA TYR A 510 -5.71 -10.32 37.89
C TYR A 510 -6.03 -10.21 39.38
N VAL A 511 -7.05 -9.41 39.75
CA VAL A 511 -7.46 -9.21 41.14
C VAL A 511 -7.89 -10.54 41.77
N GLN A 512 -8.70 -11.33 41.07
CA GLN A 512 -9.16 -12.64 41.55
C GLN A 512 -8.00 -13.62 41.73
N GLN A 513 -7.12 -13.76 40.74
CA GLN A 513 -5.97 -14.67 40.82
C GLN A 513 -4.97 -14.25 41.91
N THR A 514 -4.72 -12.95 42.05
CA THR A 514 -3.81 -12.42 43.07
C THR A 514 -4.38 -12.58 44.47
N ALA A 515 -5.68 -12.33 44.65
CA ALA A 515 -6.36 -12.54 45.94
C ALA A 515 -6.31 -14.00 46.38
N VAL A 516 -6.51 -14.95 45.46
CA VAL A 516 -6.37 -16.39 45.74
C VAL A 516 -4.91 -16.74 46.07
N THR A 517 -3.96 -16.32 45.23
CA THR A 517 -2.53 -16.66 45.39
C THR A 517 -1.96 -16.16 46.73
N ILE A 518 -2.30 -14.93 47.13
CA ILE A 518 -1.83 -14.33 48.39
C ILE A 518 -2.66 -14.83 49.59
N GLY A 519 -3.96 -15.07 49.40
CA GLY A 519 -4.89 -15.43 50.47
C GLY A 519 -4.89 -16.92 50.85
N ASP A 520 -4.66 -17.83 49.90
CA ASP A 520 -4.75 -19.28 50.11
C ASP A 520 -3.87 -19.82 51.25
N PRO A 521 -2.58 -19.43 51.38
CA PRO A 521 -1.75 -19.90 52.49
C PRO A 521 -2.30 -19.50 53.86
N TRP A 522 -2.88 -18.30 53.96
CA TRP A 522 -3.50 -17.81 55.17
C TRP A 522 -4.84 -18.49 55.44
N CYS A 523 -5.69 -18.67 54.42
CA CYS A 523 -6.96 -19.39 54.55
C CYS A 523 -6.75 -20.86 54.96
N ASN A 524 -5.72 -21.52 54.43
CA ASN A 524 -5.31 -22.87 54.84
C ASN A 524 -4.77 -22.89 56.27
N ALA A 525 -4.06 -21.85 56.71
CA ALA A 525 -3.65 -21.76 58.11
C ALA A 525 -4.86 -21.66 59.03
N LEU A 526 -5.88 -20.86 58.67
CA LEU A 526 -7.13 -20.71 59.42
C LEU A 526 -7.93 -22.02 59.54
N SER A 527 -7.84 -22.91 58.54
CA SER A 527 -8.57 -24.19 58.54
C SER A 527 -7.93 -25.27 59.40
N VAL A 528 -6.60 -25.21 59.57
CA VAL A 528 -5.82 -26.19 60.32
C VAL A 528 -5.79 -25.89 61.83
N VAL A 529 -6.28 -24.73 62.28
CA VAL A 529 -6.20 -24.32 63.70
C VAL A 529 -7.18 -25.10 64.58
N ASN A 530 -6.75 -26.27 65.03
CA ASN A 530 -7.22 -26.94 66.25
C ASN A 530 -6.02 -27.32 67.12
N THR A 531 -5.10 -26.37 67.29
CA THR A 531 -3.91 -26.56 68.11
C THR A 531 -4.27 -26.44 69.60
N PRO A 532 -3.75 -27.32 70.48
CA PRO A 532 -4.02 -27.27 71.92
C PRO A 532 -3.22 -26.17 72.65
N THR A 533 -2.41 -25.40 71.93
CA THR A 533 -1.50 -24.40 72.49
C THR A 533 -2.12 -23.01 72.53
N GLN A 534 -1.92 -22.30 73.64
CA GLN A 534 -2.31 -20.90 73.79
C GLN A 534 -1.58 -19.99 72.78
N PRO A 535 -2.22 -18.90 72.31
CA PRO A 535 -1.61 -17.94 71.40
C PRO A 535 -0.41 -17.25 72.06
N ARG A 536 0.73 -17.22 71.37
CA ARG A 536 1.98 -16.61 71.84
C ARG A 536 2.38 -15.34 71.10
N GLY A 537 1.61 -14.96 70.08
CA GLY A 537 1.91 -13.86 69.16
C GLY A 537 1.07 -14.00 67.90
N VAL A 538 1.34 -13.18 66.89
CA VAL A 538 0.72 -13.22 65.56
C VAL A 538 1.23 -14.42 64.78
N SER A 539 0.34 -15.15 64.10
CA SER A 539 0.75 -16.34 63.34
C SER A 539 1.66 -16.00 62.16
N LEU A 540 2.57 -16.93 61.82
CA LEU A 540 3.48 -16.77 60.68
C LEU A 540 2.73 -16.56 59.35
N ALA A 541 1.58 -17.23 59.17
CA ALA A 541 0.75 -17.08 57.97
C ALA A 541 0.22 -15.65 57.84
N THR A 542 -0.19 -15.05 58.96
CA THR A 542 -0.67 -13.67 59.04
C THR A 542 0.46 -12.66 58.79
N LYS A 543 1.65 -12.89 59.35
CA LYS A 543 2.85 -12.07 59.07
C LYS A 543 3.25 -12.14 57.59
N ARG A 544 3.19 -13.33 56.98
CA ARG A 544 3.45 -13.53 55.55
C ARG A 544 2.43 -12.80 54.68
N LEU A 545 1.13 -12.91 55.00
CA LEU A 545 0.07 -12.21 54.28
C LEU A 545 0.30 -10.68 54.26
N ARG A 546 0.69 -10.11 55.40
CA ARG A 546 1.04 -8.67 55.48
C ARG A 546 2.18 -8.32 54.53
N GLU A 547 3.25 -9.11 54.53
CA GLU A 547 4.44 -8.83 53.71
C GLU A 547 4.14 -8.97 52.22
N GLU A 548 3.38 -10.00 51.81
CA GLU A 548 2.94 -10.17 50.41
C GLU A 548 2.04 -9.00 49.97
N MET A 549 1.12 -8.54 50.83
CA MET A 549 0.30 -7.35 50.56
C MET A 549 1.12 -6.06 50.47
N ARG A 550 2.22 -5.95 51.21
CA ARG A 550 3.16 -4.82 51.12
C ARG A 550 3.93 -4.84 49.80
N ILE A 551 4.49 -5.98 49.41
CA ILE A 551 5.17 -6.17 48.12
C ILE A 551 4.20 -5.87 46.97
N LEU A 552 2.95 -6.34 47.07
CA LEU A 552 1.90 -6.02 46.12
C LEU A 552 1.62 -4.51 46.07
N ALA A 553 1.52 -3.83 47.22
CA ALA A 553 1.31 -2.38 47.25
C ALA A 553 2.46 -1.61 46.59
N ASP A 554 3.71 -2.06 46.74
CA ASP A 554 4.89 -1.47 46.11
C ASP A 554 4.88 -1.70 44.58
N THR A 555 4.54 -2.91 44.13
CA THR A 555 4.42 -3.22 42.68
C THR A 555 3.31 -2.42 42.00
N VAL A 556 2.13 -2.30 42.63
CA VAL A 556 1.03 -1.47 42.11
C VAL A 556 1.40 0.02 42.15
N ALA A 557 2.12 0.47 43.18
CA ALA A 557 2.63 1.85 43.25
C ALA A 557 3.63 2.17 42.13
N SER A 558 4.46 1.20 41.72
CA SER A 558 5.41 1.39 40.61
C SER A 558 4.73 1.68 39.26
N VAL A 559 3.47 1.28 39.11
CA VAL A 559 2.68 1.47 37.89
C VAL A 559 1.82 2.73 37.98
N PHE A 560 1.08 2.91 39.08
CA PHE A 560 0.10 4.00 39.22
C PHE A 560 0.67 5.28 39.86
N GLY A 561 1.94 5.25 40.30
CA GLY A 561 2.57 6.30 41.10
C GLY A 561 2.18 6.24 42.59
N GLU A 562 2.92 6.97 43.42
CA GLU A 562 2.55 7.17 44.82
C GLU A 562 1.42 8.20 44.92
N GLU A 563 0.25 7.75 45.38
CA GLU A 563 -0.79 8.67 45.85
C GLU A 563 -0.24 9.38 47.11
N THR A 564 0.02 10.69 47.04
CA THR A 564 0.43 11.49 48.20
C THR A 564 -0.66 11.43 49.25
N ARG A 565 -0.48 10.58 50.26
CA ARG A 565 -1.36 10.59 51.42
C ARG A 565 -1.05 11.83 52.24
N LYS A 566 -2.10 12.57 52.57
CA LYS A 566 -2.06 13.47 53.73
C LYS A 566 -1.92 12.58 54.95
N GLU A 567 -0.68 12.38 55.41
CA GLU A 567 -0.42 11.86 56.75
C GLU A 567 -1.09 12.82 57.74
N THR A 568 -2.32 12.51 58.12
CA THR A 568 -2.90 13.10 59.33
C THR A 568 -2.25 12.35 60.47
N ARG A 569 -1.00 12.73 60.76
CA ARG A 569 -0.19 12.26 61.90
C ARG A 569 -0.77 12.86 63.18
N GLN A 570 -2.05 12.62 63.45
CA GLN A 570 -2.56 12.69 64.80
C GLN A 570 -2.30 11.34 65.44
N GLN A 571 -1.50 11.36 66.51
CA GLN A 571 -1.35 10.26 67.46
C GLN A 571 -2.74 9.79 67.90
N ARG A 572 -3.36 8.88 67.15
CA ARG A 572 -4.45 8.07 67.66
C ARG A 572 -3.79 6.94 68.44
N GLY A 573 -4.09 6.90 69.74
CA GLY A 573 -3.57 5.86 70.63
C GLY A 573 -3.86 4.47 70.07
N ARG A 574 -3.01 3.51 70.45
CA ARG A 574 -3.14 2.06 70.28
C ARG A 574 -4.44 1.51 70.89
N GLY A 575 -5.59 2.00 70.45
CA GLY A 575 -6.89 1.47 70.79
C GLY A 575 -7.25 0.44 69.74
N VAL A 576 -7.13 -0.84 70.09
CA VAL A 576 -7.82 -1.90 69.35
C VAL A 576 -9.29 -1.51 69.32
N THR A 577 -9.80 -1.16 68.14
CA THR A 577 -11.23 -0.97 67.94
C THR A 577 -11.87 -2.34 68.10
N MET A 578 -12.30 -2.65 69.32
CA MET A 578 -13.07 -3.86 69.56
C MET A 578 -14.39 -3.78 68.78
N PRO A 579 -14.95 -4.92 68.37
CA PRO A 579 -16.32 -4.96 67.90
C PRO A 579 -17.20 -4.40 69.03
N SER A 580 -17.96 -3.34 68.72
CA SER A 580 -19.01 -2.82 69.59
C SER A 580 -19.88 -3.97 70.13
N GLU A 581 -20.47 -3.82 71.32
CA GLU A 581 -21.37 -4.78 71.98
C GLU A 581 -22.55 -5.28 71.09
N THR A 582 -22.68 -4.72 69.90
CA THR A 582 -23.51 -5.10 68.76
C THR A 582 -23.05 -6.36 68.00
N LEU A 583 -22.21 -7.24 68.56
CA LEU A 583 -21.93 -8.57 67.97
C LEU A 583 -23.18 -9.47 67.88
N LYS A 584 -24.29 -9.08 68.52
CA LYS A 584 -25.48 -9.92 68.67
C LYS A 584 -26.41 -9.97 67.46
N GLU A 585 -26.40 -9.04 66.50
CA GLU A 585 -27.45 -9.02 65.45
C GLU A 585 -27.01 -8.61 64.04
N SER A 586 -25.78 -8.92 63.62
CA SER A 586 -25.48 -8.93 62.17
C SER A 586 -25.91 -10.27 61.56
N LEU A 587 -27.21 -10.48 61.42
CA LEU A 587 -27.77 -11.52 60.54
C LEU A 587 -27.72 -11.11 59.07
N TRP A 588 -27.35 -9.85 58.81
CA TRP A 588 -27.24 -9.26 57.49
C TRP A 588 -25.86 -8.59 57.36
N SER A 589 -24.82 -9.40 57.13
CA SER A 589 -23.60 -8.84 56.54
C SER A 589 -24.00 -8.20 55.21
N GLU A 590 -23.70 -6.92 55.02
CA GLU A 590 -23.88 -6.23 53.75
C GLU A 590 -23.34 -7.13 52.63
N ARG A 591 -24.13 -7.39 51.58
CA ARG A 591 -23.72 -8.28 50.50
C ARG A 591 -22.51 -7.65 49.81
N VAL A 592 -21.33 -8.18 50.10
CA VAL A 592 -20.10 -7.73 49.44
C VAL A 592 -20.08 -8.29 48.02
N ASP A 593 -20.36 -7.41 47.06
CA ASP A 593 -20.26 -7.69 45.63
C ASP A 593 -18.79 -7.83 45.22
N LEU A 594 -18.35 -9.08 45.04
CA LEU A 594 -17.01 -9.42 44.53
C LEU A 594 -16.76 -8.93 43.10
N HIS A 595 -17.84 -8.59 42.38
CA HIS A 595 -17.81 -8.17 40.99
C HIS A 595 -18.01 -6.65 40.84
N ALA A 596 -17.90 -5.90 41.93
CA ALA A 596 -17.87 -4.44 41.86
C ALA A 596 -16.75 -4.00 40.90
N THR A 597 -17.04 -3.00 40.07
CA THR A 597 -16.10 -2.53 39.04
C THR A 597 -14.81 -2.03 39.69
N VAL A 598 -13.70 -2.72 39.43
CA VAL A 598 -12.38 -2.30 39.89
C VAL A 598 -11.92 -1.13 39.02
N HIS A 599 -11.61 0.00 39.64
CA HIS A 599 -11.06 1.15 38.92
C HIS A 599 -9.54 1.02 38.78
N PHE A 600 -8.99 1.58 37.71
CA PHE A 600 -7.55 1.71 37.44
C PHE A 600 -6.89 2.72 38.40
N LYS A 601 -6.85 2.39 39.69
CA LYS A 601 -6.24 3.18 40.77
C LYS A 601 -5.61 2.25 41.80
N LYS A 602 -4.49 2.67 42.40
CA LYS A 602 -3.78 1.91 43.45
C LYS A 602 -4.72 1.50 44.59
N SER A 603 -5.42 2.47 45.16
CA SER A 603 -6.36 2.27 46.28
C SER A 603 -7.47 1.28 45.91
N SER A 604 -8.11 1.45 44.74
CA SER A 604 -9.19 0.55 44.29
C SER A 604 -8.73 -0.89 44.11
N MET A 605 -7.53 -1.11 43.57
CA MET A 605 -6.99 -2.46 43.34
C MET A 605 -6.61 -3.16 44.64
N LEU A 606 -5.94 -2.46 45.55
CA LEU A 606 -5.56 -3.01 46.85
C LEU A 606 -6.80 -3.35 47.69
N VAL A 607 -7.81 -2.48 47.69
CA VAL A 607 -9.11 -2.75 48.34
C VAL A 607 -9.77 -3.99 47.75
N ALA A 608 -9.81 -4.13 46.42
CA ALA A 608 -10.47 -5.28 45.77
C ALA A 608 -9.76 -6.61 46.07
N ILE A 609 -8.43 -6.62 46.06
CA ILE A 609 -7.63 -7.80 46.41
C ILE A 609 -7.81 -8.16 47.89
N ALA A 610 -7.74 -7.17 48.78
CA ALA A 610 -7.98 -7.38 50.22
C ALA A 610 -9.40 -7.91 50.49
N LYS A 611 -10.42 -7.38 49.82
CA LYS A 611 -11.80 -7.91 49.90
C LYS A 611 -11.88 -9.38 49.49
N GLY A 612 -11.20 -9.76 48.40
CA GLY A 612 -11.10 -11.15 47.96
C GLY A 612 -10.47 -12.06 49.03
N VAL A 613 -9.31 -11.67 49.57
CA VAL A 613 -8.60 -12.42 50.62
C VAL A 613 -9.46 -12.58 51.87
N LEU A 614 -10.03 -11.49 52.39
CA LEU A 614 -10.81 -11.53 53.63
C LEU A 614 -12.09 -12.34 53.48
N LYS A 615 -12.74 -12.29 52.31
CA LYS A 615 -13.93 -13.10 52.05
C LYS A 615 -13.59 -14.60 51.98
N SER A 616 -12.47 -14.97 51.36
CA SER A 616 -11.96 -16.34 51.43
C SER A 616 -11.64 -16.75 52.88
N GLY A 617 -11.12 -15.84 53.70
CA GLY A 617 -10.89 -16.06 55.13
C GLY A 617 -12.17 -16.31 55.94
N VAL A 618 -13.24 -15.51 55.68
CA VAL A 618 -14.57 -15.72 56.29
C VAL A 618 -15.07 -17.13 55.98
N GLU A 619 -15.02 -17.54 54.71
CA GLU A 619 -15.48 -18.87 54.31
C GLU A 619 -14.59 -19.98 54.86
N GLY A 620 -13.28 -19.77 54.88
CA GLY A 620 -12.32 -20.67 55.53
C GLY A 620 -12.67 -20.94 56.98
N VAL A 621 -13.01 -19.91 57.76
CA VAL A 621 -13.49 -20.08 59.15
C VAL A 621 -14.84 -20.80 59.20
N ARG A 622 -15.78 -20.46 58.31
CA ARG A 622 -17.12 -21.08 58.26
C ARG A 622 -17.09 -22.56 57.91
N MET A 623 -16.05 -23.07 57.27
CA MET A 623 -15.95 -24.49 56.94
C MET A 623 -15.38 -25.33 58.09
N ASN A 624 -14.83 -24.73 59.13
CA ASN A 624 -14.12 -25.43 60.20
C ASN A 624 -14.83 -25.34 61.57
N THR A 625 -14.53 -26.29 62.44
CA THR A 625 -14.94 -26.26 63.85
C THR A 625 -13.72 -25.90 64.68
N LEU A 626 -13.84 -24.87 65.53
CA LEU A 626 -12.70 -24.25 66.21
C LEU A 626 -12.68 -24.56 67.71
N GLY A 627 -11.49 -24.80 68.27
CA GLY A 627 -11.24 -24.77 69.71
C GLY A 627 -11.13 -23.33 70.28
N SER A 628 -11.14 -23.19 71.61
CA SER A 628 -11.03 -21.88 72.28
C SER A 628 -9.71 -21.17 71.95
N HIS A 629 -8.58 -21.86 71.99
CA HIS A 629 -7.27 -21.26 71.67
C HIS A 629 -7.12 -20.90 70.19
N ALA A 630 -7.75 -21.66 69.30
CA ALA A 630 -7.80 -21.35 67.87
C ALA A 630 -8.53 -20.04 67.60
N MET A 631 -9.68 -19.84 68.26
CA MET A 631 -10.45 -18.61 68.18
C MET A 631 -9.68 -17.42 68.75
N GLN A 632 -8.97 -17.60 69.87
CA GLN A 632 -8.12 -16.57 70.46
C GLN A 632 -6.94 -16.19 69.53
N GLN A 633 -6.35 -17.15 68.82
CA GLN A 633 -5.33 -16.87 67.80
C GLN A 633 -5.91 -16.06 66.62
N ILE A 634 -7.10 -16.43 66.13
CA ILE A 634 -7.78 -15.67 65.07
C ILE A 634 -8.08 -14.24 65.52
N GLN A 635 -8.45 -14.04 66.80
CA GLN A 635 -8.65 -12.71 67.37
C GLN A 635 -7.40 -11.82 67.29
N VAL A 636 -6.22 -12.37 67.60
CA VAL A 636 -4.94 -11.65 67.50
C VAL A 636 -4.58 -11.37 66.05
N ASP A 637 -4.70 -12.38 65.18
CA ASP A 637 -4.34 -12.28 63.78
C ASP A 637 -5.22 -11.27 63.01
N VAL A 638 -6.53 -11.26 63.27
CA VAL A 638 -7.47 -10.29 62.66
C VAL A 638 -7.17 -8.87 63.14
N ALA A 639 -6.92 -8.67 64.44
CA ALA A 639 -6.58 -7.35 64.97
C ALA A 639 -5.27 -6.81 64.35
N TYR A 640 -4.27 -7.69 64.15
CA TYR A 640 -3.02 -7.33 63.49
C TYR A 640 -3.18 -6.99 62.01
N LEU A 641 -4.00 -7.74 61.27
CA LEU A 641 -4.30 -7.45 59.86
C LEU A 641 -5.13 -6.18 59.70
N GLN A 642 -6.07 -5.91 60.60
CA GLN A 642 -6.88 -4.70 60.58
C GLN A 642 -6.01 -3.44 60.73
N ASP A 643 -5.07 -3.46 61.68
CA ASP A 643 -4.08 -2.39 61.85
C ASP A 643 -3.19 -2.25 60.60
N SER A 644 -2.63 -3.36 60.12
CA SER A 644 -1.76 -3.38 58.93
C SER A 644 -2.46 -2.89 57.65
N PHE A 645 -3.69 -3.32 57.39
CA PHE A 645 -4.45 -2.94 56.19
C PHE A 645 -4.95 -1.49 56.29
N SER A 646 -5.26 -0.99 57.49
CA SER A 646 -5.58 0.43 57.68
C SER A 646 -4.40 1.31 57.28
N TYR A 647 -3.17 0.90 57.60
CA TYR A 647 -1.95 1.59 57.19
C TYR A 647 -1.68 1.45 55.69
N LEU A 648 -1.84 0.26 55.09
CA LEU A 648 -1.51 0.03 53.68
C LEU A 648 -2.57 0.56 52.68
N ILE A 649 -3.86 0.42 53.01
CA ILE A 649 -4.99 0.62 52.07
C ILE A 649 -5.84 1.83 52.48
N GLY A 650 -6.05 2.02 53.79
CA GLY A 650 -6.81 3.13 54.37
C GLY A 650 -8.04 2.64 55.13
N GLU A 651 -8.83 3.57 55.67
CA GLU A 651 -10.12 3.25 56.28
C GLU A 651 -11.14 2.92 55.18
N ASP A 652 -11.48 1.63 55.02
CA ASP A 652 -12.62 1.15 54.23
C ASP A 652 -13.60 0.45 55.19
N SER A 653 -14.83 0.96 55.24
CA SER A 653 -15.88 0.43 56.12
C SER A 653 -16.24 -1.03 55.80
N LEU A 654 -16.08 -1.44 54.54
CA LEU A 654 -16.32 -2.81 54.09
C LEU A 654 -15.17 -3.76 54.48
N LEU A 655 -13.92 -3.28 54.50
CA LEU A 655 -12.81 -4.09 55.04
C LEU A 655 -13.01 -4.32 56.54
N THR A 656 -13.42 -3.27 57.26
CA THR A 656 -13.73 -3.36 58.70
C THR A 656 -14.88 -4.35 58.97
N SER A 657 -15.96 -4.28 58.17
CA SER A 657 -17.08 -5.22 58.31
C SER A 657 -16.72 -6.66 57.95
N LEU A 658 -15.78 -6.88 57.01
CA LEU A 658 -15.25 -8.21 56.71
C LEU A 658 -14.38 -8.78 57.85
N PHE A 659 -13.57 -7.95 58.51
CA PHE A 659 -12.84 -8.38 59.71
C PHE A 659 -13.79 -8.77 60.85
N ASP A 660 -14.85 -7.98 61.09
CA ASP A 660 -15.91 -8.32 62.05
C ASP A 660 -16.65 -9.60 61.65
N ALA A 661 -16.86 -9.84 60.35
CA ALA A 661 -17.48 -11.05 59.83
C ALA A 661 -16.61 -12.31 60.10
N ILE A 662 -15.28 -12.18 60.03
CA ILE A 662 -14.36 -13.28 60.38
C ILE A 662 -14.52 -13.61 61.87
N LEU A 663 -14.38 -12.61 62.75
CA LEU A 663 -14.47 -12.82 64.21
C LEU A 663 -15.83 -13.36 64.66
N SER A 664 -16.92 -12.81 64.12
CA SER A 664 -18.27 -13.29 64.42
C SER A 664 -18.52 -14.71 63.91
N SER A 665 -17.96 -15.07 62.74
CA SER A 665 -17.99 -16.45 62.24
C SER A 665 -17.16 -17.39 63.13
N SER A 666 -15.99 -16.97 63.59
CA SER A 666 -15.15 -17.75 64.52
C SER A 666 -15.87 -18.01 65.83
N LEU A 667 -16.56 -17.00 66.40
CA LEU A 667 -17.37 -17.12 67.61
C LEU A 667 -18.48 -18.16 67.47
N ARG A 668 -19.18 -18.17 66.33
CA ARG A 668 -20.28 -19.13 66.06
C ARG A 668 -19.80 -20.56 65.83
N ARG A 669 -18.57 -20.73 65.34
CA ARG A 669 -17.97 -22.04 65.00
C ARG A 669 -17.10 -22.61 66.12
N CYS A 670 -16.92 -21.89 67.22
CA CYS A 670 -16.13 -22.31 68.36
C CYS A 670 -16.93 -23.17 69.33
N THR A 671 -16.34 -24.25 69.84
CA THR A 671 -16.98 -25.16 70.81
C THR A 671 -17.15 -24.53 72.20
N ASN A 672 -16.26 -23.61 72.58
CA ASN A 672 -16.33 -22.84 73.83
C ASN A 672 -15.76 -21.42 73.60
N PRO A 673 -16.61 -20.45 73.19
CA PRO A 673 -16.15 -19.13 72.79
C PRO A 673 -15.68 -18.29 73.99
N GLN A 674 -14.39 -17.94 74.02
CA GLN A 674 -13.80 -17.03 75.01
C GLN A 674 -12.86 -16.04 74.33
N LEU A 675 -13.27 -14.77 74.26
CA LEU A 675 -12.43 -13.67 73.75
C LEU A 675 -11.35 -13.31 74.77
N MET A 676 -10.15 -12.99 74.28
CA MET A 676 -9.09 -12.40 75.09
C MET A 676 -9.37 -10.92 75.37
N HIS A 677 -8.89 -10.46 76.52
CA HIS A 677 -8.97 -9.06 76.91
C HIS A 677 -8.17 -8.17 75.92
N PRO A 678 -8.66 -6.98 75.52
CA PRO A 678 -8.02 -6.13 74.51
C PRO A 678 -6.55 -5.81 74.81
N ASN A 679 -6.21 -5.53 76.07
CA ASN A 679 -4.83 -5.25 76.48
C ASN A 679 -3.86 -6.42 76.22
N VAL A 680 -4.34 -7.66 76.31
CA VAL A 680 -3.55 -8.87 76.04
C VAL A 680 -3.35 -9.03 74.53
N VAL A 681 -4.37 -8.72 73.72
CA VAL A 681 -4.25 -8.71 72.26
C VAL A 681 -3.21 -7.67 71.82
N THR A 682 -3.26 -6.45 72.38
CA THR A 682 -2.27 -5.41 72.07
C THR A 682 -0.86 -5.76 72.49
N SER A 683 -0.67 -6.45 73.62
CA SER A 683 0.68 -6.85 74.07
C SER A 683 1.25 -7.92 73.14
N LEU A 684 0.45 -8.92 72.76
CA LEU A 684 0.87 -9.97 71.83
C LEU A 684 1.18 -9.44 70.43
N MET A 685 0.49 -8.38 69.98
CA MET A 685 0.82 -7.68 68.72
C MET A 685 2.12 -6.88 68.83
N ALA A 686 2.37 -6.24 69.98
CA ALA A 686 3.54 -5.38 70.19
C ALA A 686 4.84 -6.15 70.44
N GLU A 687 4.77 -7.34 71.04
CA GLU A 687 5.93 -8.24 71.22
C GLU A 687 6.54 -8.65 69.86
N ASP A 688 5.72 -8.77 68.82
CA ASP A 688 6.14 -9.15 67.48
C ASP A 688 6.67 -8.00 66.60
N GLU A 689 6.38 -6.74 66.92
CA GLU A 689 6.97 -5.58 66.20
C GLU A 689 8.41 -5.29 66.63
N ASN A 690 8.79 -5.72 67.83
CA ASN A 690 10.11 -5.51 68.43
C ASN A 690 11.16 -6.57 68.02
N ASP A 691 10.76 -7.65 67.36
CA ASP A 691 11.65 -8.71 66.82
C ASP A 691 12.24 -8.35 65.44
N LYS A 692 12.41 -7.05 65.16
CA LYS A 692 13.11 -6.52 63.98
C LYS A 692 14.58 -6.27 64.23
#